data_AF-A0A971QDK9-F1
#
_entry.id   AF-A0A971QDK9-F1
#
_cell.length_a   1.000
_cell.length_b   1.000
_cell.length_c   1.000
_cell.angle_alpha   90.00
_cell.angle_beta   90.00
_cell.angle_gamma   90.00
#
_symmetry.space_group_name_H-M   'P 1'
#
loop_
_entity.id
_entity.type
_entity.pdbx_description
1 polymer ?
#
loop_
_entity_poly.entity_id
_entity_poly.type
_entity_poly.pdbx_seq_one_letter_code
_entity_poly.pdbx_strand_id
1 'polypeptide(L)'
;MRSERPACEAKPDRAFGAGRPSPLLNSGLSHLPSCLTILLCLLGGLVLVGGLVAPLAGIILTAGQQAEGSPSSLVVPPATVLLARSVLLSAVATGGALLLGLWPAAVLASVRGGWRAVVTGLFLAGLLTPPQVYAYAWEVATGPRGPFEGLLPATTALGATGSVVRAGLISAGWLWPIVALIIATGWRYAGRPAYMLAILDTTSTRAFLRAALPSLRNYLAASACVVFAVTLIEYPIPHLAMARVWATELLLLVDAGAPAGQVIRMTGQVLALAVVLAGAAGWCAWSSRQWQSLGGDEGLAGGGGSPARGPGSGWIGCGVAAGVWLLTVGLPLVVLATSMRNRGAWGQALRLFAREWKVSLGVGLLAAVLTLSLAVFTVLLGKAACSRWATCGALLCVLVAVVPPAAVGVGFITVYNRHGLPGWLYDHTPLVWSLGLVARYAAVAVAVVWLAVGRQIVSTVEQARSDGAGSIGVLAYILLPMFAPALAAAGLIVAVLAMFEVVVTHLVSPVGSQGLSLTLLNHMHYGRDDVVIATSLTACGAGLVLTLLCGWLLVRPGGRRRMIGKAVSLCAGLVMTGVGGCGGHELEGRRPVLVFGEKGLGPGQFVYPRALATAPDGRLFVVDMFARIQRFNADGEYELAWRMPEWEAGKPTGISVDDRGRVLVADTHYHRVVIFDRNGKESARFGSYGEQLGQFTYPTSVAVDREGFLYVSEYGGNDRITRFTPDFEPIAAFGTADSGPAALSRPQSMTFDSDGSLWVADACHHRLCRFSREGRLLGTLGTAGRGPGQLQYPYDLAIAGDGTLLVCEYGNNRIQRFDRQGHSLGTWGTAGRRVGSLASPWGVALGADGRVYVLDAGNHRVQVLR
;
A
#
# COMPACT_ATOMS: atom_id res chain seq x y z
N MET A 1 1.35 102.66 27.73
CA MET A 1 1.51 102.48 29.19
C MET A 1 1.51 100.98 29.47
N ARG A 2 2.58 100.51 30.15
CA ARG A 2 2.72 99.37 31.08
C ARG A 2 2.17 97.98 30.70
N SER A 3 2.74 96.85 31.11
CA SER A 3 4.01 96.48 31.76
C SER A 3 4.08 94.93 31.82
N GLU A 4 5.31 94.42 31.89
CA GLU A 4 5.74 93.17 32.57
C GLU A 4 5.47 91.76 31.95
N ARG A 5 6.59 91.13 31.53
CA ARG A 5 6.93 89.68 31.61
C ARG A 5 7.61 89.41 33.00
N PRO A 6 8.10 88.21 33.43
CA PRO A 6 8.39 86.92 32.74
C PRO A 6 7.97 85.65 33.56
N ALA A 7 8.18 84.38 33.19
CA ALA A 7 9.43 83.61 33.09
C ALA A 7 9.16 82.20 32.49
N CYS A 8 9.91 81.79 31.47
CA CYS A 8 10.98 80.76 31.47
C CYS A 8 10.45 79.37 31.06
N GLU A 9 11.05 78.55 30.20
CA GLU A 9 12.26 78.50 29.36
C GLU A 9 12.17 77.11 28.66
N ALA A 10 12.76 76.72 27.52
CA ALA A 10 13.72 77.28 26.59
C ALA A 10 13.57 76.54 25.24
N LYS A 11 14.11 77.15 24.18
CA LYS A 11 14.10 76.74 22.77
C LYS A 11 15.11 75.60 22.44
N PRO A 12 14.99 74.98 21.25
CA PRO A 12 15.79 73.85 20.78
C PRO A 12 17.08 74.31 20.09
N ASP A 13 18.11 73.46 20.02
CA ASP A 13 19.20 73.67 19.07
C ASP A 13 19.90 72.39 18.58
N ARG A 14 20.04 72.35 17.25
CA ARG A 14 21.16 71.86 16.43
C ARG A 14 21.26 70.39 15.96
N ALA A 15 21.03 70.30 14.65
CA ALA A 15 22.01 70.00 13.59
C ALA A 15 22.34 68.54 13.25
N PHE A 16 22.18 68.30 11.94
CA PHE A 16 22.55 67.15 11.14
C PHE A 16 24.05 66.81 11.20
N GLY A 17 24.36 65.51 11.31
CA GLY A 17 25.68 64.95 11.07
C GLY A 17 25.71 63.42 11.21
N ALA A 18 25.61 62.72 10.07
CA ALA A 18 26.03 61.34 9.78
C ALA A 18 26.03 60.27 10.91
N GLY A 19 25.03 59.37 10.86
CA GLY A 19 25.08 58.06 11.51
C GLY A 19 24.49 56.99 10.57
N ARG A 20 25.27 55.95 10.28
CA ARG A 20 24.95 54.78 9.44
C ARG A 20 23.54 54.20 9.70
N PRO A 21 22.90 53.54 8.72
CA PRO A 21 21.72 52.72 9.00
C PRO A 21 22.12 51.57 9.93
N SER A 22 21.65 51.59 11.18
CA SER A 22 21.77 50.44 12.08
C SER A 22 20.87 49.31 11.57
N PRO A 23 21.40 48.12 11.28
CA PRO A 23 20.58 46.97 10.92
C PRO A 23 19.99 46.39 12.20
N LEU A 24 18.72 46.70 12.51
CA LEU A 24 17.93 45.85 13.42
C LEU A 24 17.36 44.66 12.63
N LEU A 25 18.30 43.91 12.06
CA LEU A 25 18.18 42.54 11.59
C LEU A 25 19.11 41.74 12.50
N ASN A 26 18.56 41.21 13.60
CA ASN A 26 19.05 40.05 14.39
C ASN A 26 18.71 40.19 15.87
N SER A 27 17.44 39.93 16.24
CA SER A 27 17.12 39.33 17.53
C SER A 27 15.64 38.94 17.54
N GLY A 28 15.37 37.68 17.18
CA GLY A 28 14.02 37.12 17.20
C GLY A 28 13.97 35.63 16.82
N LEU A 29 15.07 35.11 16.27
CA LEU A 29 15.29 33.67 16.06
C LEU A 29 16.20 33.03 17.14
N SER A 30 16.71 33.81 18.10
CA SER A 30 17.64 33.34 19.13
C SER A 30 17.00 32.66 20.34
N HIS A 31 15.68 32.46 20.34
CA HIS A 31 15.00 31.63 21.33
C HIS A 31 14.04 30.64 20.67
N LEU A 32 14.62 29.66 19.96
CA LEU A 32 14.05 28.31 19.92
C LEU A 32 15.03 27.35 20.63
N PRO A 33 14.59 26.43 21.52
CA PRO A 33 13.21 25.95 21.64
C PRO A 33 12.71 25.58 23.07
N SER A 34 11.41 25.32 23.14
CA SER A 34 10.90 24.10 23.80
C SER A 34 11.30 22.89 22.96
N CYS A 35 12.14 21.98 23.47
CA CYS A 35 12.82 20.88 22.74
C CYS A 35 12.05 20.21 21.58
N LEU A 36 10.73 20.08 21.71
CA LEU A 36 9.82 19.56 20.69
C LEU A 36 9.88 20.28 19.33
N THR A 37 10.06 21.61 19.29
CA THR A 37 10.05 22.35 18.02
C THR A 37 11.34 22.14 17.23
N ILE A 38 12.50 22.14 17.89
CA ILE A 38 13.77 21.76 17.25
C ILE A 38 13.69 20.31 16.76
N LEU A 39 13.13 19.40 17.58
CA LEU A 39 12.95 18.01 17.18
C LEU A 39 12.07 17.88 15.92
N LEU A 40 10.93 18.57 15.84
CA LEU A 40 10.06 18.52 14.66
C LEU A 40 10.71 19.14 13.41
N CYS A 41 11.49 20.22 13.56
CA CYS A 41 12.22 20.81 12.46
C CYS A 41 13.37 19.91 11.97
N LEU A 42 14.13 19.29 12.88
CA LEU A 42 15.17 18.34 12.54
C LEU A 42 14.58 17.09 11.86
N LEU A 43 13.48 16.54 12.41
CA LEU A 43 12.74 15.44 11.80
C LEU A 43 12.21 15.83 10.42
N GLY A 44 11.60 17.02 10.27
CA GLY A 44 11.10 17.51 8.99
C GLY A 44 12.19 17.67 7.94
N GLY A 45 13.37 18.19 8.32
CA GLY A 45 14.53 18.30 7.43
C GLY A 45 15.09 16.92 7.04
N LEU A 46 15.24 16.01 8.00
CA LEU A 46 15.68 14.63 7.73
C LEU A 46 14.72 13.89 6.80
N VAL A 47 13.42 14.05 7.02
CA VAL A 47 12.36 13.50 6.17
C VAL A 47 12.39 14.09 4.77
N LEU A 48 12.64 15.39 4.62
CA LEU A 48 12.79 16.02 3.31
C LEU A 48 13.93 15.37 2.52
N VAL A 49 15.10 15.20 3.15
CA VAL A 49 16.28 14.62 2.49
C VAL A 49 16.10 13.11 2.24
N GLY A 50 15.79 12.34 3.27
CA GLY A 50 15.71 10.88 3.20
C GLY A 50 14.42 10.33 2.59
N GLY A 51 13.31 11.04 2.74
CA GLY A 51 11.99 10.62 2.28
C GLY A 51 11.58 11.19 0.91
N LEU A 52 12.07 12.37 0.50
CA LEU A 52 11.63 13.01 -0.75
C LEU A 52 12.77 13.20 -1.76
N VAL A 53 13.96 13.64 -1.33
CA VAL A 53 15.09 13.85 -2.25
C VAL A 53 15.70 12.52 -2.69
N ALA A 54 15.91 11.59 -1.75
CA ALA A 54 16.47 10.27 -2.02
C ALA A 54 15.75 9.50 -3.14
N PRO A 55 14.41 9.29 -3.14
CA PRO A 55 13.76 8.55 -4.23
C PRO A 55 13.92 9.23 -5.58
N LEU A 56 13.86 10.57 -5.64
CA LEU A 56 14.10 11.30 -6.89
C LEU A 56 15.52 11.14 -7.40
N ALA A 57 16.51 11.22 -6.52
CA ALA A 57 17.90 10.96 -6.87
C ALA A 57 18.07 9.51 -7.38
N GLY A 58 17.47 8.54 -6.70
CA GLY A 58 17.41 7.14 -7.13
C GLY A 58 16.84 7.01 -8.53
N ILE A 59 15.66 7.62 -8.76
CA ILE A 59 14.97 7.64 -10.07
C ILE A 59 15.89 8.20 -11.16
N ILE A 60 16.52 9.36 -10.92
CA ILE A 60 17.44 10.02 -11.86
C ILE A 60 18.64 9.12 -12.18
N LEU A 61 19.26 8.54 -11.16
CA LEU A 61 20.43 7.66 -11.30
C LEU A 61 20.11 6.44 -12.18
N THR A 62 18.95 5.83 -11.99
CA THR A 62 18.49 4.69 -12.80
C THR A 62 18.01 5.08 -14.20
N ALA A 63 17.53 6.31 -14.40
CA ALA A 63 17.13 6.79 -15.72
C ALA A 63 18.32 6.93 -16.68
N GLY A 64 19.51 7.25 -16.13
CA GLY A 64 20.75 7.41 -16.89
C GLY A 64 21.44 6.10 -17.29
N GLN A 65 21.04 4.96 -16.73
CA GLN A 65 21.59 3.65 -17.14
C GLN A 65 20.97 3.23 -18.48
N GLN A 66 21.83 2.97 -19.47
CA GLN A 66 21.38 2.45 -20.77
C GLN A 66 20.73 1.08 -20.60
N ALA A 67 19.66 0.84 -21.36
CA ALA A 67 19.04 -0.48 -21.43
C ALA A 67 19.90 -1.37 -22.33
N GLU A 68 20.86 -2.06 -21.75
CA GLU A 68 21.45 -3.22 -22.40
C GLU A 68 20.49 -4.40 -22.24
N GLY A 69 19.81 -4.75 -23.33
CA GLY A 69 18.89 -5.89 -23.41
C GLY A 69 17.56 -5.71 -22.66
N SER A 70 16.50 -5.31 -23.36
CA SER A 70 15.12 -5.42 -22.86
C SER A 70 14.46 -6.68 -23.43
N PRO A 71 13.59 -7.37 -22.67
CA PRO A 71 12.70 -8.37 -23.20
C PRO A 71 11.88 -7.85 -24.37
N SER A 72 12.03 -8.49 -25.52
CA SER A 72 11.19 -8.34 -26.71
C SER A 72 9.77 -8.94 -26.53
N SER A 73 9.34 -9.22 -25.30
CA SER A 73 8.19 -10.09 -25.05
C SER A 73 7.24 -9.63 -23.94
N LEU A 74 7.12 -8.34 -23.63
CA LEU A 74 5.92 -7.83 -22.94
C LEU A 74 5.25 -6.79 -23.83
N VAL A 75 4.08 -7.14 -24.37
CA VAL A 75 3.26 -6.20 -25.15
C VAL A 75 2.59 -5.24 -24.16
N VAL A 76 3.31 -4.18 -23.79
CA VAL A 76 2.75 -3.07 -23.01
C VAL A 76 1.91 -2.21 -23.95
N PRO A 77 0.69 -1.81 -23.57
CA PRO A 77 -0.10 -0.87 -24.37
C PRO A 77 0.67 0.43 -24.60
N PRO A 78 0.41 1.16 -25.70
CA PRO A 78 1.05 2.44 -25.96
C PRO A 78 0.88 3.39 -24.77
N ALA A 79 1.94 4.10 -24.42
CA ALA A 79 1.99 4.97 -23.24
C ALA A 79 0.87 6.03 -23.24
N THR A 80 0.45 6.48 -24.42
CA THR A 80 -0.70 7.38 -24.64
C THR A 80 -2.03 6.78 -24.19
N VAL A 81 -2.25 5.49 -24.44
CA VAL A 81 -3.46 4.76 -24.02
C VAL A 81 -3.48 4.63 -22.50
N LEU A 82 -2.35 4.29 -21.88
CA LEU A 82 -2.23 4.17 -20.43
C LEU A 82 -2.46 5.50 -19.73
N LEU A 83 -1.93 6.60 -20.30
CA LEU A 83 -2.15 7.95 -19.78
C LEU A 83 -3.63 8.33 -19.87
N ALA A 84 -4.26 8.13 -21.03
CA ALA A 84 -5.67 8.44 -21.23
C ALA A 84 -6.57 7.69 -20.23
N ARG A 85 -6.30 6.39 -20.00
CA ARG A 85 -7.04 5.58 -19.02
C ARG A 85 -6.85 6.08 -17.58
N SER A 86 -5.63 6.43 -17.21
CA SER A 86 -5.32 6.90 -15.84
C SER A 86 -5.93 8.28 -15.56
N VAL A 87 -5.93 9.16 -16.56
CA VAL A 87 -6.61 10.47 -16.49
C VAL A 87 -8.12 10.30 -16.44
N LEU A 88 -8.69 9.43 -17.28
CA LEU A 88 -10.13 9.15 -17.29
C LEU A 88 -10.60 8.59 -15.94
N LEU A 89 -9.90 7.58 -15.40
CA LEU A 89 -10.15 7.03 -14.07
C LEU A 89 -10.20 8.14 -13.01
N SER A 90 -9.16 8.97 -12.99
CA SER A 90 -8.99 10.04 -11.99
C SER A 90 -10.05 11.13 -12.14
N ALA A 91 -10.43 11.47 -13.38
CA ALA A 91 -11.48 12.44 -13.67
C ALA A 91 -12.86 11.93 -13.23
N VAL A 92 -13.20 10.66 -13.54
CA VAL A 92 -14.45 10.02 -13.12
C VAL A 92 -14.53 9.98 -11.59
N ALA A 93 -13.46 9.54 -10.92
CA ALA A 93 -13.40 9.49 -9.47
C ALA A 93 -13.55 10.89 -8.83
N THR A 94 -12.88 11.89 -9.39
CA THR A 94 -12.93 13.27 -8.91
C THR A 94 -14.32 13.87 -9.06
N GLY A 95 -14.93 13.75 -10.24
CA GLY A 95 -16.29 14.23 -10.50
C GLY A 95 -17.31 13.55 -9.58
N GLY A 96 -17.24 12.23 -9.47
CA GLY A 96 -18.11 11.46 -8.59
C GLY A 96 -17.96 11.85 -7.11
N ALA A 97 -16.72 11.95 -6.62
CA ALA A 97 -16.45 12.33 -5.23
C ALA A 97 -16.91 13.76 -4.91
N LEU A 98 -16.76 14.69 -5.85
CA LEU A 98 -17.28 16.06 -5.71
C LEU A 98 -18.80 16.06 -5.57
N LEU A 99 -19.50 15.35 -6.44
CA LEU A 99 -20.96 15.26 -6.41
C LEU A 99 -21.46 14.62 -5.10
N LEU A 100 -20.86 13.51 -4.70
CA LEU A 100 -21.21 12.79 -3.47
C LEU A 100 -20.88 13.59 -2.21
N GLY A 101 -19.77 14.35 -2.20
CA GLY A 101 -19.27 15.05 -1.01
C GLY A 101 -19.96 16.38 -0.69
N LEU A 102 -20.62 17.03 -1.67
CA LEU A 102 -21.24 18.34 -1.51
C LEU A 102 -22.37 18.38 -0.46
N TRP A 103 -23.26 17.40 -0.49
CA TRP A 103 -24.38 17.31 0.47
C TRP A 103 -23.91 16.99 1.90
N PRO A 104 -23.10 15.93 2.11
CA PRO A 104 -22.49 15.66 3.41
C PRO A 104 -21.69 16.84 3.99
N ALA A 105 -21.03 17.64 3.15
CA ALA A 105 -20.34 18.85 3.61
C ALA A 105 -21.30 19.88 4.24
N ALA A 106 -22.48 20.07 3.64
CA ALA A 106 -23.50 20.98 4.16
C ALA A 106 -24.05 20.50 5.53
N VAL A 107 -24.15 19.19 5.73
CA VAL A 107 -24.54 18.59 7.02
C VAL A 107 -23.46 18.85 8.08
N LEU A 108 -22.20 18.54 7.79
CA LEU A 108 -21.07 18.82 8.70
C LEU A 108 -20.95 20.31 9.06
N ALA A 109 -21.32 21.19 8.14
CA ALA A 109 -21.34 22.63 8.36
C ALA A 109 -22.47 23.09 9.30
N SER A 110 -23.61 22.40 9.30
CA SER A 110 -24.84 22.82 10.00
C SER A 110 -25.04 22.17 11.37
N VAL A 111 -24.54 20.96 11.59
CA VAL A 111 -24.68 20.23 12.87
C VAL A 111 -23.84 20.88 13.98
N ARG A 112 -24.46 21.10 15.15
CA ARG A 112 -23.85 21.70 16.35
C ARG A 112 -23.65 20.67 17.47
N GLY A 113 -22.78 21.00 18.43
CA GLY A 113 -22.59 20.21 19.66
C GLY A 113 -21.95 18.84 19.44
N GLY A 114 -22.20 17.90 20.36
CA GLY A 114 -21.60 16.55 20.36
C GLY A 114 -21.92 15.72 19.12
N TRP A 115 -23.07 15.94 18.48
CA TRP A 115 -23.49 15.26 17.25
C TRP A 115 -22.55 15.49 16.07
N ARG A 116 -21.86 16.63 16.04
CA ARG A 116 -20.89 16.89 14.98
C ARG A 116 -19.69 15.95 15.03
N ALA A 117 -19.24 15.60 16.24
CA ALA A 117 -18.18 14.62 16.41
C ALA A 117 -18.61 13.23 15.92
N VAL A 118 -19.87 12.86 16.18
CA VAL A 118 -20.46 11.60 15.69
C VAL A 118 -20.52 11.56 14.16
N VAL A 119 -21.06 12.59 13.51
CA VAL A 119 -21.14 12.65 12.03
C VAL A 119 -19.76 12.66 11.38
N THR A 120 -18.81 13.40 11.97
CA THR A 120 -17.41 13.39 11.49
C THR A 120 -16.78 12.01 11.65
N GLY A 121 -17.03 11.33 12.77
CA GLY A 121 -16.57 9.96 13.03
C GLY A 121 -17.13 8.95 12.02
N LEU A 122 -18.40 9.07 11.65
CA LEU A 122 -19.01 8.23 10.60
C LEU A 122 -18.35 8.44 9.24
N PHE A 123 -18.08 9.69 8.85
CA PHE A 123 -17.42 9.96 7.55
C PHE A 123 -15.98 9.43 7.54
N LEU A 124 -15.26 9.59 8.65
CA LEU A 124 -13.92 9.01 8.82
C LEU A 124 -13.94 7.48 8.80
N ALA A 125 -15.00 6.83 9.29
CA ALA A 125 -15.16 5.38 9.22
C ALA A 125 -15.14 4.85 7.78
N GLY A 126 -15.67 5.62 6.81
CA GLY A 126 -15.57 5.29 5.39
C GLY A 126 -14.12 5.28 4.89
N LEU A 127 -13.35 6.32 5.23
CA LEU A 127 -11.92 6.42 4.88
C LEU A 127 -11.04 5.42 5.63
N LEU A 128 -11.49 4.94 6.79
CA LEU A 128 -10.83 3.88 7.56
C LEU A 128 -11.00 2.49 6.96
N THR A 129 -11.91 2.34 5.97
CA THR A 129 -12.04 1.10 5.22
C THR A 129 -10.84 0.97 4.29
N PRO A 130 -10.10 -0.15 4.33
CA PRO A 130 -8.93 -0.34 3.47
C PRO A 130 -9.33 -0.25 1.98
N PRO A 131 -8.58 0.45 1.12
CA PRO A 131 -8.99 0.66 -0.28
C PRO A 131 -9.13 -0.64 -1.07
N GLN A 132 -8.22 -1.61 -0.89
CA GLN A 132 -8.35 -2.95 -1.48
C GLN A 132 -9.61 -3.70 -1.03
N VAL A 133 -9.98 -3.57 0.25
CA VAL A 133 -11.16 -4.24 0.82
C VAL A 133 -12.42 -3.57 0.30
N TYR A 134 -12.43 -2.25 0.29
CA TYR A 134 -13.52 -1.46 -0.24
C TYR A 134 -13.78 -1.84 -1.71
N ALA A 135 -12.72 -1.91 -2.52
CA ALA A 135 -12.82 -2.32 -3.92
C ALA A 135 -13.28 -3.78 -4.05
N TYR A 136 -12.74 -4.70 -3.26
CA TYR A 136 -13.14 -6.11 -3.26
C TYR A 136 -14.61 -6.31 -2.85
N ALA A 137 -15.09 -5.57 -1.84
CA ALA A 137 -16.50 -5.62 -1.45
C ALA A 137 -17.43 -5.18 -2.58
N TRP A 138 -17.05 -4.13 -3.31
CA TRP A 138 -17.78 -3.71 -4.51
C TRP A 138 -17.66 -4.71 -5.65
N GLU A 139 -16.53 -5.39 -5.79
CA GLU A 139 -16.33 -6.47 -6.75
C GLU A 139 -17.32 -7.60 -6.47
N VAL A 140 -17.37 -8.11 -5.24
CA VAL A 140 -18.32 -9.16 -4.82
C VAL A 140 -19.78 -8.70 -4.99
N ALA A 141 -20.06 -7.44 -4.67
CA ALA A 141 -21.42 -6.89 -4.75
C ALA A 141 -21.95 -6.76 -6.18
N THR A 142 -21.08 -6.38 -7.13
CA THR A 142 -21.46 -6.03 -8.51
C THR A 142 -20.94 -7.02 -9.55
N GLY A 143 -20.17 -8.01 -9.13
CA GLY A 143 -19.66 -9.10 -9.93
C GLY A 143 -20.74 -10.14 -10.26
N PRO A 144 -20.38 -11.16 -11.07
CA PRO A 144 -21.31 -12.21 -11.47
C PRO A 144 -21.87 -12.91 -10.23
N ARG A 145 -23.20 -13.04 -10.12
CA ARG A 145 -23.92 -13.60 -8.94
C ARG A 145 -23.95 -12.70 -7.69
N GLY A 146 -23.49 -11.45 -7.81
CA GLY A 146 -23.61 -10.45 -6.75
C GLY A 146 -25.04 -9.89 -6.65
N PRO A 147 -25.47 -9.40 -5.48
CA PRO A 147 -26.82 -8.85 -5.28
C PRO A 147 -27.11 -7.60 -6.14
N PHE A 148 -26.07 -6.95 -6.68
CA PHE A 148 -26.16 -5.76 -7.52
C PHE A 148 -25.50 -5.97 -8.89
N GLU A 149 -25.56 -7.20 -9.41
CA GLU A 149 -25.11 -7.50 -10.77
C GLU A 149 -25.76 -6.53 -11.77
N GLY A 150 -24.95 -5.91 -12.64
CA GLY A 150 -25.40 -4.94 -13.64
C GLY A 150 -25.57 -3.49 -13.16
N LEU A 151 -25.42 -3.19 -11.86
CA LEU A 151 -25.49 -1.81 -11.34
C LEU A 151 -24.33 -0.92 -11.85
N LEU A 152 -23.15 -1.51 -11.96
CA LEU A 152 -21.97 -0.88 -12.54
C LEU A 152 -21.70 -1.48 -13.93
N PRO A 153 -21.06 -0.72 -14.84
CA PRO A 153 -20.77 -1.23 -16.18
C PRO A 153 -19.98 -2.54 -16.10
N ALA A 154 -20.50 -3.60 -16.74
CA ALA A 154 -19.87 -4.91 -16.73
C ALA A 154 -18.47 -4.83 -17.37
N THR A 155 -17.52 -5.59 -16.81
CA THR A 155 -16.15 -5.70 -17.33
C THR A 155 -16.11 -6.19 -18.78
N THR A 156 -17.12 -6.94 -19.21
CA THR A 156 -17.24 -7.54 -20.54
C THR A 156 -18.06 -6.69 -21.54
N ALA A 157 -18.93 -5.78 -21.08
CA ALA A 157 -19.92 -5.12 -21.95
C ALA A 157 -19.43 -3.84 -22.68
N LEU A 158 -18.27 -3.27 -22.29
CA LEU A 158 -17.75 -2.00 -22.84
C LEU A 158 -16.25 -2.02 -23.18
N GLY A 159 -15.65 -3.21 -23.21
CA GLY A 159 -14.19 -3.36 -23.35
C GLY A 159 -13.42 -2.56 -22.29
N ALA A 160 -12.23 -2.06 -22.65
CA ALA A 160 -11.31 -1.43 -21.71
C ALA A 160 -11.79 -0.09 -21.12
N THR A 161 -12.80 0.57 -21.70
CA THR A 161 -13.34 1.84 -21.19
C THR A 161 -14.31 1.61 -20.04
N GLY A 162 -15.10 0.54 -20.09
CA GLY A 162 -16.04 0.17 -19.03
C GLY A 162 -15.35 -0.14 -17.70
N SER A 163 -14.26 -0.90 -17.75
CA SER A 163 -13.48 -1.23 -16.54
C SER A 163 -12.86 0.00 -15.87
N VAL A 164 -12.41 0.97 -16.67
CA VAL A 164 -11.87 2.25 -16.16
C VAL A 164 -12.95 3.10 -15.49
N VAL A 165 -14.13 3.22 -16.11
CA VAL A 165 -15.26 3.97 -15.50
C VAL A 165 -15.72 3.30 -14.22
N ARG A 166 -15.85 1.96 -14.21
CA ARG A 166 -16.20 1.17 -13.02
C ARG A 166 -15.21 1.44 -11.88
N ALA A 167 -13.91 1.33 -12.14
CA ALA A 167 -12.88 1.60 -11.15
C ALA A 167 -12.92 3.06 -10.64
N GLY A 168 -13.21 4.03 -11.52
CA GLY A 168 -13.40 5.43 -11.14
C GLY A 168 -14.60 5.66 -10.21
N LEU A 169 -15.74 5.01 -10.48
CA LEU A 169 -16.95 5.10 -9.64
C LEU A 169 -16.75 4.47 -8.27
N ILE A 170 -16.09 3.30 -8.21
CA ILE A 170 -15.70 2.67 -6.94
C ILE A 170 -14.81 3.64 -6.15
N SER A 171 -13.78 4.21 -6.79
CA SER A 171 -12.88 5.19 -6.16
C SER A 171 -13.64 6.43 -5.64
N ALA A 172 -14.62 6.95 -6.39
CA ALA A 172 -15.44 8.09 -5.96
C ALA A 172 -16.19 7.82 -4.65
N GLY A 173 -16.76 6.62 -4.50
CA GLY A 173 -17.49 6.22 -3.30
C GLY A 173 -16.61 6.13 -2.05
N TRP A 174 -15.31 5.87 -2.22
CA TRP A 174 -14.36 5.87 -1.11
C TRP A 174 -13.81 7.27 -0.80
N LEU A 175 -13.62 8.12 -1.81
CA LEU A 175 -12.92 9.41 -1.69
C LEU A 175 -13.81 10.61 -1.36
N TRP A 176 -15.14 10.53 -1.51
CA TRP A 176 -16.05 11.63 -1.19
C TRP A 176 -15.95 12.19 0.23
N PRO A 177 -15.60 11.42 1.29
CA PRO A 177 -15.47 11.99 2.63
C PRO A 177 -14.35 13.04 2.72
N ILE A 178 -13.28 12.91 1.93
CA ILE A 178 -12.20 13.92 1.84
C ILE A 178 -12.79 15.25 1.33
N VAL A 179 -13.59 15.18 0.27
CA VAL A 179 -14.29 16.34 -0.29
C VAL A 179 -15.21 16.96 0.76
N ALA A 180 -16.02 16.14 1.45
CA ALA A 180 -16.97 16.62 2.44
C ALA A 180 -16.28 17.41 3.57
N LEU A 181 -15.13 16.92 4.05
CA LEU A 181 -14.34 17.57 5.10
C LEU A 181 -13.72 18.89 4.63
N ILE A 182 -13.13 18.93 3.43
CA ILE A 182 -12.49 20.14 2.88
C ILE A 182 -13.56 21.22 2.60
N ILE A 183 -14.68 20.86 1.97
CA ILE A 183 -15.75 21.81 1.67
C ILE A 183 -16.44 22.30 2.95
N ALA A 184 -16.70 21.43 3.93
CA ALA A 184 -17.28 21.86 5.21
C ALA A 184 -16.37 22.85 5.95
N THR A 185 -15.05 22.68 5.81
CA THR A 185 -14.06 23.62 6.32
C THR A 185 -14.13 24.95 5.57
N GLY A 186 -14.14 24.92 4.23
CA GLY A 186 -14.28 26.12 3.41
C GLY A 186 -15.58 26.89 3.63
N TRP A 187 -16.68 26.18 3.88
CA TRP A 187 -17.95 26.80 4.24
C TRP A 187 -17.85 27.62 5.52
N ARG A 188 -17.09 27.16 6.52
CA ARG A 188 -16.97 27.87 7.80
C ARG A 188 -16.18 29.15 7.67
N TYR A 189 -15.10 29.12 6.90
CA TYR A 189 -14.13 30.21 6.85
C TYR A 189 -14.38 31.21 5.72
N ALA A 190 -14.95 30.77 4.59
CA ALA A 190 -15.17 31.63 3.41
C ALA A 190 -16.64 31.66 2.99
N GLY A 191 -17.28 30.49 2.88
CA GLY A 191 -18.64 30.35 2.37
C GLY A 191 -19.69 31.08 3.20
N ARG A 192 -19.70 30.85 4.51
CA ARG A 192 -20.71 31.39 5.43
C ARG A 192 -20.59 32.90 5.62
N PRO A 193 -19.42 33.51 5.83
CA PRO A 193 -19.29 34.97 5.85
C PRO A 193 -19.80 35.62 4.56
N ALA A 194 -19.36 35.14 3.39
CA ALA A 194 -19.79 35.67 2.10
C ALA A 194 -21.31 35.51 1.88
N TYR A 195 -21.86 34.37 2.30
CA TYR A 195 -23.29 34.10 2.25
C TYR A 195 -24.10 35.06 3.14
N MET A 196 -23.64 35.30 4.38
CA MET A 196 -24.32 36.17 5.34
C MET A 196 -24.29 37.64 4.92
N LEU A 197 -23.24 38.08 4.23
CA LEU A 197 -23.20 39.42 3.64
C LEU A 197 -24.16 39.53 2.45
N ALA A 198 -24.10 38.58 1.52
CA ALA A 198 -24.90 38.64 0.28
C ALA A 198 -26.40 38.36 0.47
N ILE A 199 -26.80 37.74 1.58
CA ILE A 199 -28.23 37.52 1.89
C ILE A 199 -28.93 38.78 2.38
N LEU A 200 -28.17 39.80 2.80
CA LEU A 200 -28.74 41.11 3.15
C LEU A 200 -29.31 41.80 1.90
N ASP A 201 -28.70 41.58 0.74
CA ASP A 201 -29.06 42.26 -0.51
C ASP A 201 -29.84 41.38 -1.51
N THR A 202 -29.91 40.06 -1.28
CA THR A 202 -30.44 39.12 -2.28
C THR A 202 -31.15 37.91 -1.67
N THR A 203 -31.87 37.14 -2.50
CA THR A 203 -32.50 35.90 -2.06
C THR A 203 -31.47 34.84 -1.68
N SER A 204 -31.86 33.90 -0.81
CA SER A 204 -31.02 32.77 -0.36
C SER A 204 -30.28 32.07 -1.50
N THR A 205 -30.94 31.84 -2.64
CA THR A 205 -30.34 31.15 -3.80
C THR A 205 -29.33 32.05 -4.52
N ARG A 206 -29.62 33.34 -4.68
CA ARG A 206 -28.70 34.29 -5.32
C ARG A 206 -27.48 34.57 -4.45
N ALA A 207 -27.66 34.71 -3.13
CA ALA A 207 -26.56 34.86 -2.18
C ALA A 207 -25.62 33.65 -2.21
N PHE A 208 -26.18 32.44 -2.31
CA PHE A 208 -25.38 31.23 -2.45
C PHE A 208 -24.61 31.19 -3.78
N LEU A 209 -25.28 31.42 -4.91
CA LEU A 209 -24.66 31.31 -6.24
C LEU A 209 -23.67 32.44 -6.55
N ARG A 210 -23.93 33.67 -6.09
CA ARG A 210 -23.12 34.85 -6.44
C ARG A 210 -22.04 35.19 -5.42
N ALA A 211 -22.13 34.71 -4.18
CA ALA A 211 -21.13 35.00 -3.15
C ALA A 211 -20.55 33.73 -2.50
N ALA A 212 -21.40 32.85 -1.98
CA ALA A 212 -20.92 31.68 -1.24
C ALA A 212 -20.15 30.70 -2.14
N LEU A 213 -20.71 30.29 -3.28
CA LEU A 213 -20.07 29.35 -4.20
C LEU A 213 -18.75 29.89 -4.79
N PRO A 214 -18.66 31.15 -5.27
CA PRO A 214 -17.40 31.75 -5.67
C PRO A 214 -16.34 31.77 -4.56
N SER A 215 -16.73 32.02 -3.31
CA SER A 215 -15.81 31.99 -2.17
C SER A 215 -15.27 30.58 -1.85
N LEU A 216 -15.99 29.53 -2.26
CA LEU A 216 -15.59 28.12 -2.09
C LEU A 216 -14.70 27.59 -3.21
N ARG A 217 -14.48 28.34 -4.30
CA ARG A 217 -13.78 27.86 -5.50
C ARG A 217 -12.42 27.22 -5.21
N ASN A 218 -11.67 27.76 -4.24
CA ASN A 218 -10.36 27.25 -3.87
C ASN A 218 -10.47 25.92 -3.12
N TYR A 219 -11.52 25.74 -2.30
CA TYR A 219 -11.77 24.49 -1.58
C TYR A 219 -12.27 23.40 -2.53
N LEU A 220 -13.09 23.76 -3.53
CA LEU A 220 -13.51 22.87 -4.60
C LEU A 220 -12.30 22.43 -5.45
N ALA A 221 -11.46 23.38 -5.87
CA ALA A 221 -10.25 23.10 -6.63
C ALA A 221 -9.25 22.25 -5.82
N ALA A 222 -9.04 22.56 -4.54
CA ALA A 222 -8.17 21.77 -3.67
C ALA A 222 -8.71 20.35 -3.47
N SER A 223 -10.02 20.20 -3.25
CA SER A 223 -10.67 18.88 -3.15
C SER A 223 -10.47 18.09 -4.45
N ALA A 224 -10.66 18.74 -5.60
CA ALA A 224 -10.47 18.11 -6.90
C ALA A 224 -9.02 17.66 -7.11
N CYS A 225 -8.04 18.50 -6.78
CA CYS A 225 -6.63 18.16 -6.90
C CYS A 225 -6.22 17.00 -6.00
N VAL A 226 -6.69 16.99 -4.74
CA VAL A 226 -6.39 15.92 -3.78
C VAL A 226 -7.01 14.60 -4.24
N VAL A 227 -8.29 14.59 -4.61
CA VAL A 227 -8.96 13.36 -5.07
C VAL A 227 -8.34 12.86 -6.37
N PHE A 228 -8.03 13.75 -7.31
CA PHE A 228 -7.38 13.39 -8.57
C PHE A 228 -6.01 12.76 -8.32
N ALA A 229 -5.19 13.39 -7.48
CA ALA A 229 -3.86 12.89 -7.15
C ALA A 229 -3.94 11.54 -6.44
N VAL A 230 -4.81 11.39 -5.43
CA VAL A 230 -5.00 10.12 -4.71
C VAL A 230 -5.48 9.03 -5.66
N THR A 231 -6.47 9.30 -6.52
CA THR A 231 -6.96 8.29 -7.48
C THR A 231 -5.89 7.88 -8.48
N LEU A 232 -5.12 8.84 -9.01
CA LEU A 232 -4.07 8.58 -9.98
C LEU A 232 -3.00 7.63 -9.44
N ILE A 233 -2.79 7.66 -8.11
CA ILE A 233 -1.73 6.91 -7.45
C ILE A 233 -2.23 5.68 -6.68
N GLU A 234 -3.54 5.53 -6.50
CA GLU A 234 -4.16 4.41 -5.80
C GLU A 234 -4.23 3.20 -6.75
N TYR A 235 -3.26 2.30 -6.63
CA TYR A 235 -3.15 1.09 -7.45
C TYR A 235 -4.13 -0.05 -7.09
N PRO A 236 -4.47 -0.32 -5.81
CA PRO A 236 -5.28 -1.49 -5.46
C PRO A 236 -6.66 -1.52 -6.14
N ILE A 237 -7.33 -0.36 -6.24
CA ILE A 237 -8.68 -0.25 -6.83
C ILE A 237 -8.69 -0.62 -8.32
N PRO A 238 -7.89 0.02 -9.20
CA PRO A 238 -7.84 -0.35 -10.61
C PRO A 238 -7.32 -1.76 -10.83
N HIS A 239 -6.40 -2.27 -10.01
CA HIS A 239 -5.93 -3.66 -10.12
C HIS A 239 -7.06 -4.68 -9.89
N LEU A 240 -7.80 -4.53 -8.79
CA LEU A 240 -8.93 -5.43 -8.46
C LEU A 240 -10.07 -5.31 -9.47
N ALA A 241 -10.31 -4.11 -10.00
CA ALA A 241 -11.27 -3.88 -11.07
C ALA A 241 -10.77 -4.31 -12.47
N MET A 242 -9.56 -4.91 -12.56
CA MET A 242 -8.90 -5.32 -13.80
C MET A 242 -8.75 -4.18 -14.82
N ALA A 243 -8.62 -2.95 -14.34
CA ALA A 243 -8.37 -1.76 -15.14
C ALA A 243 -6.86 -1.57 -15.37
N ARG A 244 -6.42 -1.71 -16.62
CA ARG A 244 -5.03 -1.45 -17.02
C ARG A 244 -4.75 0.06 -17.02
N VAL A 245 -4.09 0.52 -15.97
CA VAL A 245 -3.62 1.90 -15.75
C VAL A 245 -2.09 1.92 -15.60
N TRP A 246 -1.52 3.13 -15.57
CA TRP A 246 -0.08 3.35 -15.45
C TRP A 246 0.56 2.61 -14.26
N ALA A 247 -0.03 2.73 -13.07
CA ALA A 247 0.51 2.10 -11.88
C ALA A 247 0.52 0.57 -11.96
N THR A 248 -0.52 -0.02 -12.57
CA THR A 248 -0.66 -1.47 -12.76
C THR A 248 0.39 -2.02 -13.72
N GLU A 249 0.57 -1.37 -14.88
CA GLU A 249 1.56 -1.81 -15.87
C GLU A 249 3.01 -1.60 -15.38
N LEU A 250 3.27 -0.53 -14.63
CA LEU A 250 4.59 -0.33 -14.04
C LEU A 250 4.95 -1.40 -13.02
N LEU A 251 4.00 -1.83 -12.19
CA LEU A 251 4.26 -2.93 -11.26
C LEU A 251 4.48 -4.23 -12.02
N LEU A 252 3.67 -4.52 -13.04
CA LEU A 252 3.90 -5.68 -13.92
C LEU A 252 5.29 -5.67 -14.54
N LEU A 253 5.81 -4.51 -14.94
CA LEU A 253 7.17 -4.39 -15.45
C LEU A 253 8.24 -4.62 -14.37
N VAL A 254 8.03 -4.09 -13.16
CA VAL A 254 8.93 -4.32 -12.02
C VAL A 254 8.98 -5.82 -11.67
N ASP A 255 7.82 -6.47 -11.65
CA ASP A 255 7.65 -7.90 -11.43
C ASP A 255 8.17 -8.71 -12.61
N ALA A 256 8.13 -8.16 -13.82
CA ALA A 256 8.72 -8.73 -15.04
C ALA A 256 10.24 -8.55 -15.13
N GLY A 257 10.83 -7.91 -14.14
CA GLY A 257 12.26 -7.65 -14.09
C GLY A 257 12.76 -6.71 -15.18
N ALA A 258 11.88 -5.83 -15.68
CA ALA A 258 12.30 -4.74 -16.55
C ALA A 258 13.40 -3.92 -15.85
N PRO A 259 14.44 -3.50 -16.59
CA PRO A 259 15.47 -2.62 -16.06
C PRO A 259 14.83 -1.41 -15.38
N ALA A 260 15.36 -1.01 -14.21
CA ALA A 260 14.83 0.13 -13.45
C ALA A 260 14.71 1.39 -14.32
N GLY A 261 15.68 1.63 -15.20
CA GLY A 261 15.64 2.73 -16.17
C GLY A 261 14.47 2.66 -17.15
N GLN A 262 14.00 1.47 -17.55
CA GLN A 262 12.82 1.32 -18.42
C GLN A 262 11.53 1.65 -17.67
N VAL A 263 11.35 1.12 -16.46
CA VAL A 263 10.21 1.42 -15.58
C VAL A 263 10.12 2.94 -15.34
N ILE A 264 11.26 3.58 -15.14
CA ILE A 264 11.33 5.03 -14.89
C ILE A 264 11.13 5.86 -16.15
N ARG A 265 11.68 5.47 -17.30
CA ARG A 265 11.45 6.17 -18.57
C ARG A 265 9.97 6.18 -18.94
N MET A 266 9.29 5.06 -18.74
CA MET A 266 7.86 4.97 -18.89
C MET A 266 7.16 6.02 -17.97
N THR A 267 7.57 6.10 -16.71
CA THR A 267 7.00 7.06 -15.73
C THR A 267 7.07 8.54 -16.14
N GLY A 268 7.96 8.93 -17.07
CA GLY A 268 8.16 10.32 -17.48
C GLY A 268 6.91 11.06 -17.98
N GLN A 269 5.95 10.36 -18.59
CA GLN A 269 4.69 10.97 -19.05
C GLN A 269 3.75 11.34 -17.90
N VAL A 270 3.74 10.55 -16.83
CA VAL A 270 2.99 10.85 -15.60
C VAL A 270 3.65 12.00 -14.85
N LEU A 271 4.98 12.12 -14.92
CA LEU A 271 5.70 13.25 -14.34
C LEU A 271 5.35 14.57 -15.04
N ALA A 272 5.14 14.57 -16.37
CA ALA A 272 4.65 15.75 -17.08
C ALA A 272 3.25 16.18 -16.58
N LEU A 273 2.35 15.22 -16.37
CA LEU A 273 1.04 15.47 -15.76
C LEU A 273 1.18 15.98 -14.32
N ALA A 274 2.12 15.43 -13.54
CA ALA A 274 2.43 15.90 -12.18
C ALA A 274 2.85 17.37 -12.16
N VAL A 275 3.69 17.79 -13.11
CA VAL A 275 4.12 19.18 -13.25
C VAL A 275 2.94 20.09 -13.60
N VAL A 276 2.05 19.65 -14.50
CA VAL A 276 0.83 20.42 -14.83
C VAL A 276 -0.08 20.53 -13.61
N LEU A 277 -0.31 19.46 -12.86
CA LEU A 277 -1.13 19.47 -11.65
C LEU A 277 -0.52 20.31 -10.53
N ALA A 278 0.80 20.24 -10.34
CA ALA A 278 1.53 21.08 -9.39
C ALA A 278 1.48 22.55 -9.80
N GLY A 279 1.58 22.85 -11.09
CA GLY A 279 1.41 24.19 -11.66
C GLY A 279 -0.02 24.69 -11.47
N ALA A 280 -1.03 23.86 -11.69
CA ALA A 280 -2.44 24.18 -11.48
C ALA A 280 -2.73 24.43 -9.99
N ALA A 281 -2.21 23.61 -9.09
CA ALA A 281 -2.31 23.80 -7.64
C ALA A 281 -1.60 25.10 -7.20
N GLY A 282 -0.41 25.37 -7.75
CA GLY A 282 0.35 26.60 -7.54
C GLY A 282 -0.37 27.84 -8.09
N TRP A 283 -1.06 27.71 -9.21
CA TRP A 283 -1.91 28.75 -9.80
C TRP A 283 -3.17 29.00 -8.97
N CYS A 284 -3.85 27.96 -8.48
CA CYS A 284 -4.97 28.11 -7.55
C CYS A 284 -4.51 28.81 -6.26
N ALA A 285 -3.35 28.41 -5.74
CA ALA A 285 -2.68 29.05 -4.61
C ALA A 285 -2.34 30.52 -4.88
N TRP A 286 -1.85 30.87 -6.07
CA TRP A 286 -1.47 32.22 -6.44
C TRP A 286 -2.68 33.12 -6.76
N SER A 287 -3.62 32.65 -7.56
CA SER A 287 -4.86 33.37 -7.91
C SER A 287 -5.74 33.65 -6.69
N SER A 288 -5.71 32.79 -5.66
CA SER A 288 -6.34 33.10 -4.38
C SER A 288 -5.80 34.40 -3.74
N ARG A 289 -4.55 34.80 -4.04
CA ARG A 289 -3.92 36.01 -3.51
C ARG A 289 -4.44 37.29 -4.16
N GLN A 290 -4.90 37.23 -5.40
CA GLN A 290 -5.36 38.42 -6.15
C GLN A 290 -6.81 38.83 -5.83
N TRP A 291 -7.59 37.94 -5.21
CA TRP A 291 -9.04 38.16 -5.00
C TRP A 291 -9.45 38.31 -3.52
N GLN A 292 -8.47 38.36 -2.61
CA GLN A 292 -8.70 38.56 -1.17
C GLN A 292 -8.78 40.04 -0.77
N SER A 293 -8.53 40.99 -1.68
CA SER A 293 -8.63 42.44 -1.40
C SER A 293 -10.07 42.97 -1.28
N LEU A 294 -11.08 42.10 -1.35
CA LEU A 294 -12.50 42.45 -1.15
C LEU A 294 -13.04 42.02 0.22
N GLY A 295 -12.25 41.32 1.04
CA GLY A 295 -12.58 41.01 2.42
C GLY A 295 -12.00 42.05 3.35
N GLY A 296 -12.52 43.28 3.26
CA GLY A 296 -12.25 44.31 4.26
C GLY A 296 -12.66 43.84 5.65
N ASP A 297 -11.94 44.34 6.64
CA ASP A 297 -12.16 44.17 8.06
C ASP A 297 -13.65 44.14 8.44
N GLU A 298 -13.99 43.34 9.47
CA GLU A 298 -14.67 43.93 10.62
C GLU A 298 -14.82 42.94 11.76
N GLY A 299 -14.53 43.44 12.96
CA GLY A 299 -15.08 42.90 14.19
C GLY A 299 -16.60 43.03 14.14
N LEU A 300 -17.28 41.91 13.92
CA LEU A 300 -18.68 41.74 14.26
C LEU A 300 -18.81 40.57 15.24
N ALA A 301 -18.19 40.76 16.41
CA ALA A 301 -18.64 40.16 17.64
C ALA A 301 -19.73 41.08 18.23
N GLY A 302 -20.98 40.64 18.15
CA GLY A 302 -22.10 41.31 18.84
C GLY A 302 -23.33 41.42 17.97
N GLY A 303 -24.22 40.44 18.07
CA GLY A 303 -25.52 40.49 17.39
C GLY A 303 -26.23 39.15 17.41
N GLY A 304 -26.99 38.89 18.47
CA GLY A 304 -27.93 37.78 18.54
C GLY A 304 -28.99 37.90 17.44
N GLY A 305 -28.90 37.04 16.45
CA GLY A 305 -29.87 36.94 15.35
C GLY A 305 -29.69 35.61 14.64
N SER A 306 -30.34 34.56 15.13
CA SER A 306 -30.46 33.30 14.41
C SER A 306 -31.29 33.53 13.14
N PRO A 307 -30.80 33.20 11.92
CA PRO A 307 -31.74 32.89 10.85
C PRO A 307 -32.34 31.53 11.19
N ALA A 308 -33.59 31.55 11.65
CA ALA A 308 -34.42 30.37 11.76
C ALA A 308 -34.55 29.74 10.36
N ARG A 309 -33.78 28.69 10.08
CA ARG A 309 -34.23 27.64 9.15
C ARG A 309 -34.85 26.56 10.01
N GLY A 310 -36.14 26.28 9.76
CA GLY A 310 -36.95 25.40 10.58
C GLY A 310 -36.33 24.00 10.77
N PRO A 311 -36.71 23.30 11.85
CA PRO A 311 -36.16 22.01 12.24
C PRO A 311 -36.18 20.95 11.12
N GLY A 312 -37.07 21.04 10.12
CA GLY A 312 -37.16 20.09 9.01
C GLY A 312 -35.98 20.06 8.02
N SER A 313 -35.24 21.17 7.85
CA SER A 313 -34.16 21.23 6.83
C SER A 313 -32.87 20.49 7.23
N GLY A 314 -32.59 20.41 8.53
CA GLY A 314 -31.44 19.68 9.06
C GLY A 314 -31.61 18.16 8.99
N TRP A 315 -32.82 17.67 9.22
CA TRP A 315 -33.13 16.23 9.17
C TRP A 315 -33.07 15.66 7.75
N ILE A 316 -33.57 16.40 6.75
CA ILE A 316 -33.47 16.01 5.34
C ILE A 316 -32.00 15.94 4.92
N GLY A 317 -31.20 16.93 5.29
CA GLY A 317 -29.75 16.92 5.03
C GLY A 317 -29.05 15.72 5.68
N CYS A 318 -29.32 15.46 6.96
CA CYS A 318 -28.77 14.30 7.66
C CYS A 318 -29.21 12.98 7.03
N GLY A 319 -30.47 12.86 6.60
CA GLY A 319 -30.99 11.68 5.90
C GLY A 319 -30.29 11.42 4.57
N VAL A 320 -30.05 12.47 3.77
CA VAL A 320 -29.30 12.36 2.51
C VAL A 320 -27.84 11.98 2.76
N ALA A 321 -27.17 12.60 3.73
CA ALA A 321 -25.78 12.25 4.05
C ALA A 321 -25.65 10.82 4.61
N ALA A 322 -26.60 10.38 5.44
CA ALA A 322 -26.67 9.00 5.90
C ALA A 322 -26.95 8.04 4.73
N GLY A 323 -27.83 8.41 3.79
CA GLY A 323 -28.08 7.64 2.57
C GLY A 323 -26.84 7.51 1.69
N VAL A 324 -26.11 8.60 1.44
CA VAL A 324 -24.83 8.56 0.70
C VAL A 324 -23.83 7.64 1.40
N TRP A 325 -23.69 7.76 2.71
CA TRP A 325 -22.79 6.89 3.48
C TRP A 325 -23.22 5.42 3.45
N LEU A 326 -24.51 5.14 3.62
CA LEU A 326 -25.05 3.79 3.57
C LEU A 326 -24.86 3.18 2.18
N LEU A 327 -25.09 3.91 1.11
CA LEU A 327 -24.95 3.38 -0.24
C LEU A 327 -23.49 3.17 -0.65
N THR A 328 -22.59 4.06 -0.24
CA THR A 328 -21.18 4.02 -0.66
C THR A 328 -20.32 3.15 0.24
N VAL A 329 -20.55 3.17 1.55
CA VAL A 329 -19.69 2.51 2.55
C VAL A 329 -20.46 1.40 3.28
N GLY A 330 -21.65 1.69 3.79
CA GLY A 330 -22.40 0.75 4.62
C GLY A 330 -22.82 -0.53 3.87
N LEU A 331 -23.37 -0.37 2.67
CA LEU A 331 -23.91 -1.44 1.85
C LEU A 331 -22.82 -2.42 1.40
N PRO A 332 -21.66 -2.00 0.86
CA PRO A 332 -20.55 -2.91 0.56
C PRO A 332 -20.07 -3.69 1.79
N LEU A 333 -19.97 -3.04 2.96
CA LEU A 333 -19.56 -3.72 4.19
C LEU A 333 -20.60 -4.76 4.64
N VAL A 334 -21.90 -4.48 4.46
CA VAL A 334 -22.97 -5.44 4.73
C VAL A 334 -22.90 -6.61 3.74
N VAL A 335 -22.79 -6.35 2.44
CA VAL A 335 -22.64 -7.40 1.41
C VAL A 335 -21.44 -8.28 1.75
N LEU A 336 -20.30 -7.67 2.06
CA LEU A 336 -19.08 -8.36 2.44
C LEU A 336 -19.30 -9.25 3.68
N ALA A 337 -19.94 -8.70 4.72
CA ALA A 337 -20.26 -9.46 5.93
C ALA A 337 -21.23 -10.63 5.67
N THR A 338 -22.19 -10.46 4.75
CA THR A 338 -23.13 -11.53 4.37
C THR A 338 -22.51 -12.58 3.45
N SER A 339 -21.46 -12.25 2.70
CA SER A 339 -20.72 -13.19 1.84
C SER A 339 -19.79 -14.13 2.62
N MET A 340 -19.61 -13.92 3.92
CA MET A 340 -18.85 -14.81 4.80
C MET A 340 -19.50 -16.19 4.92
N ARG A 341 -18.85 -17.21 4.37
CA ARG A 341 -19.33 -18.60 4.43
C ARG A 341 -18.75 -19.34 5.63
N ASN A 342 -17.49 -19.10 5.97
CA ASN A 342 -16.81 -19.79 7.07
C ASN A 342 -16.72 -18.96 8.35
N ARG A 343 -17.56 -19.27 9.35
CA ARG A 343 -17.51 -18.60 10.67
C ARG A 343 -16.21 -18.89 11.45
N GLY A 344 -15.52 -20.00 11.17
CA GLY A 344 -14.22 -20.33 11.79
C GLY A 344 -13.09 -19.38 11.38
N ALA A 345 -13.26 -18.63 10.28
CA ALA A 345 -12.27 -17.66 9.80
C ALA A 345 -12.05 -16.50 10.77
N TRP A 346 -13.01 -16.16 11.64
CA TRP A 346 -12.85 -15.11 12.66
C TRP A 346 -11.70 -15.39 13.62
N GLY A 347 -11.51 -16.65 14.04
CA GLY A 347 -10.39 -17.03 14.90
C GLY A 347 -9.04 -16.94 14.19
N GLN A 348 -9.00 -17.14 12.88
CA GLN A 348 -7.78 -16.93 12.08
C GLN A 348 -7.52 -15.44 11.86
N ALA A 349 -8.56 -14.68 11.51
CA ALA A 349 -8.51 -13.24 11.33
C ALA A 349 -8.05 -12.51 12.58
N LEU A 350 -8.57 -12.84 13.77
CA LEU A 350 -8.15 -12.23 15.03
C LEU A 350 -6.68 -12.51 15.35
N ARG A 351 -6.20 -13.73 15.10
CA ARG A 351 -4.79 -14.10 15.28
C ARG A 351 -3.89 -13.35 14.30
N LEU A 352 -4.30 -13.28 13.04
CA LEU A 352 -3.58 -12.57 11.98
C LEU A 352 -3.54 -11.07 12.24
N PHE A 353 -4.68 -10.49 12.59
CA PHE A 353 -4.81 -9.10 12.99
C PHE A 353 -3.92 -8.82 14.21
N ALA A 354 -4.03 -9.57 15.30
CA ALA A 354 -3.21 -9.36 16.51
C ALA A 354 -1.70 -9.43 16.22
N ARG A 355 -1.30 -10.21 15.21
CA ARG A 355 0.08 -10.43 14.82
C ARG A 355 0.63 -9.32 13.92
N GLU A 356 0.00 -9.08 12.77
CA GLU A 356 0.52 -8.20 11.72
C GLU A 356 0.07 -6.74 11.89
N TRP A 357 -0.97 -6.49 12.72
CA TRP A 357 -1.45 -5.13 13.00
C TRP A 357 -0.40 -4.27 13.68
N LYS A 358 0.41 -4.84 14.59
CA LYS A 358 1.41 -4.05 15.35
C LYS A 358 2.42 -3.38 14.42
N VAL A 359 2.93 -4.13 13.45
CA VAL A 359 3.87 -3.63 12.44
C VAL A 359 3.20 -2.55 11.59
N SER A 360 2.01 -2.84 11.09
CA SER A 360 1.27 -1.95 10.17
C SER A 360 0.84 -0.65 10.86
N LEU A 361 0.34 -0.75 12.08
CA LEU A 361 -0.02 0.39 12.91
C LEU A 361 1.22 1.21 13.28
N GLY A 362 2.31 0.56 13.70
CA GLY A 362 3.56 1.22 14.04
C GLY A 362 4.13 2.02 12.87
N VAL A 363 4.20 1.39 11.69
CA VAL A 363 4.64 2.02 10.43
C VAL A 363 3.72 3.17 10.03
N GLY A 364 2.40 2.97 10.10
CA GLY A 364 1.41 3.99 9.76
C GLY A 364 1.47 5.20 10.68
N LEU A 365 1.57 4.98 12.00
CA LEU A 365 1.73 6.06 12.98
C LEU A 365 3.06 6.79 12.80
N LEU A 366 4.16 6.07 12.55
CA LEU A 366 5.46 6.67 12.28
C LEU A 366 5.41 7.53 11.01
N ALA A 367 4.84 7.01 9.91
CA ALA A 367 4.66 7.74 8.67
C ALA A 367 3.81 9.01 8.88
N ALA A 368 2.73 8.93 9.67
CA ALA A 368 1.91 10.09 10.01
C ALA A 368 2.69 11.15 10.79
N VAL A 369 3.44 10.76 11.82
CA VAL A 369 4.27 11.68 12.62
C VAL A 369 5.32 12.37 11.76
N LEU A 370 6.04 11.62 10.93
CA LEU A 370 7.07 12.16 10.03
C LEU A 370 6.47 13.12 9.00
N THR A 371 5.32 12.75 8.43
CA THR A 371 4.57 13.57 7.47
C THR A 371 4.07 14.88 8.09
N LEU A 372 3.52 14.83 9.31
CA LEU A 372 3.11 16.03 10.04
C LEU A 372 4.30 16.91 10.42
N SER A 373 5.43 16.32 10.81
CA SER A 373 6.67 17.04 11.12
C SER A 373 7.17 17.81 9.89
N LEU A 374 7.15 17.19 8.71
CA LEU A 374 7.47 17.83 7.44
C LEU A 374 6.49 18.97 7.09
N ALA A 375 5.19 18.76 7.31
CA ALA A 375 4.18 19.79 7.06
C ALA A 375 4.41 21.02 7.96
N VAL A 376 4.69 20.82 9.25
CA VAL A 376 5.05 21.90 10.17
C VAL A 376 6.36 22.58 9.75
N PHE A 377 7.37 21.80 9.35
CA PHE A 377 8.65 22.32 8.88
C PHE A 377 8.51 23.24 7.66
N THR A 378 7.75 22.84 6.64
CA THR A 378 7.52 23.67 5.43
C THR A 378 6.81 24.99 5.75
N VAL A 379 5.86 25.00 6.69
CA VAL A 379 5.22 26.22 7.18
C VAL A 379 6.20 27.13 7.91
N LEU A 380 7.03 26.58 8.80
CA LEU A 380 7.99 27.35 9.59
C LEU A 380 9.09 27.95 8.70
N LEU A 381 9.61 27.20 7.73
CA LEU A 381 10.53 27.69 6.70
C LEU A 381 9.97 28.90 5.96
N GLY A 382 8.69 28.85 5.58
CA GLY A 382 8.04 29.94 4.85
C GLY A 382 7.97 31.24 5.65
N LYS A 383 7.97 31.14 6.99
CA LYS A 383 7.98 32.28 7.90
C LYS A 383 9.40 32.73 8.26
N ALA A 384 10.39 31.84 8.29
CA ALA A 384 11.75 32.13 8.73
C ALA A 384 12.71 32.56 7.59
N ALA A 385 12.54 32.02 6.38
CA ALA A 385 13.53 32.14 5.31
C ALA A 385 12.88 32.27 3.93
N CYS A 386 12.23 33.41 3.64
CA CYS A 386 11.60 33.78 2.35
C CYS A 386 10.56 32.76 1.79
N SER A 387 9.43 33.29 1.27
CA SER A 387 8.33 32.47 0.73
C SER A 387 8.75 31.42 -0.33
N ARG A 388 9.89 31.61 -1.01
CA ARG A 388 10.37 30.74 -2.10
C ARG A 388 10.75 29.33 -1.62
N TRP A 389 11.47 29.19 -0.51
CA TRP A 389 11.93 27.86 -0.04
C TRP A 389 10.81 26.97 0.46
N ALA A 390 9.82 27.53 1.14
CA ALA A 390 8.61 26.80 1.52
C ALA A 390 7.80 26.34 0.30
N THR A 391 7.76 27.18 -0.74
CA THR A 391 7.11 26.82 -2.01
C THR A 391 7.87 25.70 -2.70
N CYS A 392 9.21 25.73 -2.72
CA CYS A 392 10.03 24.64 -3.22
C CYS A 392 9.81 23.33 -2.45
N GLY A 393 9.77 23.37 -1.12
CA GLY A 393 9.52 22.17 -0.30
C GLY A 393 8.12 21.58 -0.54
N ALA A 394 7.09 22.43 -0.65
CA ALA A 394 5.73 21.98 -0.98
C ALA A 394 5.62 21.41 -2.40
N LEU A 395 6.26 22.05 -3.38
CA LEU A 395 6.33 21.55 -4.76
C LEU A 395 7.02 20.19 -4.83
N LEU A 396 8.11 19.99 -4.06
CA LEU A 396 8.79 18.71 -3.98
C LEU A 396 7.87 17.61 -3.43
N CYS A 397 7.09 17.90 -2.38
CA CYS A 397 6.13 16.95 -1.82
C CYS A 397 5.09 16.53 -2.86
N VAL A 398 4.53 17.48 -3.61
CA VAL A 398 3.55 17.19 -4.67
C VAL A 398 4.19 16.40 -5.81
N LEU A 399 5.41 16.77 -6.22
CA LEU A 399 6.11 16.13 -7.32
C LEU A 399 6.38 14.65 -7.00
N VAL A 400 6.86 14.32 -5.80
CA VAL A 400 7.09 12.93 -5.39
C VAL A 400 5.77 12.16 -5.19
N ALA A 401 4.73 12.80 -4.62
CA ALA A 401 3.46 12.15 -4.37
C ALA A 401 2.76 11.65 -5.65
N VAL A 402 2.90 12.39 -6.76
CA VAL A 402 2.29 12.02 -8.06
C VAL A 402 3.13 11.00 -8.85
N VAL A 403 4.37 10.73 -8.44
CA VAL A 403 5.15 9.63 -9.01
C VAL A 403 4.44 8.30 -8.67
N PRO A 404 4.23 7.41 -9.66
CA PRO A 404 3.68 6.08 -9.43
C PRO A 404 4.42 5.34 -8.31
N PRO A 405 3.69 4.64 -7.42
CA PRO A 405 4.28 4.01 -6.24
C PRO A 405 5.40 3.01 -6.57
N ALA A 406 5.27 2.29 -7.71
CA ALA A 406 6.28 1.34 -8.16
C ALA A 406 7.62 2.03 -8.47
N ALA A 407 7.59 3.20 -9.12
CA ALA A 407 8.79 3.98 -9.43
C ALA A 407 9.41 4.59 -8.16
N VAL A 408 8.58 5.06 -7.22
CA VAL A 408 9.05 5.48 -5.88
C VAL A 408 9.77 4.33 -5.19
N GLY A 409 9.16 3.14 -5.15
CA GLY A 409 9.76 1.95 -4.56
C GLY A 409 11.10 1.57 -5.20
N VAL A 410 11.20 1.57 -6.53
CA VAL A 410 12.46 1.33 -7.27
C VAL A 410 13.52 2.38 -6.91
N GLY A 411 13.14 3.66 -6.84
CA GLY A 411 14.06 4.74 -6.44
C GLY A 411 14.60 4.53 -5.02
N PHE A 412 13.74 4.15 -4.07
CA PHE A 412 14.14 3.83 -2.71
C PHE A 412 15.09 2.63 -2.66
N ILE A 413 14.75 1.50 -3.30
CA ILE A 413 15.65 0.33 -3.35
C ILE A 413 17.00 0.72 -3.94
N THR A 414 17.01 1.51 -5.02
CA THR A 414 18.25 1.94 -5.70
C THR A 414 19.19 2.73 -4.80
N VAL A 415 18.64 3.55 -3.90
CA VAL A 415 19.42 4.36 -2.96
C VAL A 415 19.79 3.57 -1.71
N TYR A 416 18.82 2.87 -1.13
CA TYR A 416 18.95 2.24 0.19
C TYR A 416 19.49 0.81 0.17
N ASN A 417 19.49 0.12 -0.98
CA ASN A 417 20.00 -1.24 -1.15
C ASN A 417 21.44 -1.27 -1.71
N ARG A 418 22.22 -0.18 -1.57
CA ARG A 418 23.64 -0.12 -1.99
C ARG A 418 24.57 -0.74 -0.94
N HIS A 419 25.60 -1.45 -1.40
CA HIS A 419 26.70 -1.94 -0.58
C HIS A 419 27.40 -0.75 0.12
N GLY A 420 27.06 -0.49 1.38
CA GLY A 420 27.65 0.60 2.17
C GLY A 420 26.71 1.20 3.22
N LEU A 421 25.40 1.03 3.09
CA LEU A 421 24.48 1.39 4.16
C LEU A 421 24.45 0.29 5.25
N PRO A 422 24.38 0.66 6.54
CA PRO A 422 24.36 -0.33 7.61
C PRO A 422 23.15 -1.27 7.50
N GLY A 423 23.39 -2.58 7.53
CA GLY A 423 22.31 -3.58 7.37
C GLY A 423 21.17 -3.44 8.39
N TRP A 424 21.46 -2.95 9.60
CA TRP A 424 20.43 -2.71 10.63
C TRP A 424 19.36 -1.70 10.22
N LEU A 425 19.70 -0.73 9.34
CA LEU A 425 18.77 0.29 8.86
C LEU A 425 17.65 -0.33 7.99
N TYR A 426 18.00 -1.36 7.21
CA TYR A 426 17.08 -2.01 6.26
C TYR A 426 16.46 -3.30 6.83
N ASP A 427 17.21 -4.08 7.60
CA ASP A 427 16.79 -5.40 8.08
C ASP A 427 15.91 -5.35 9.33
N HIS A 428 16.03 -4.31 10.16
CA HIS A 428 15.43 -4.29 11.51
C HIS A 428 14.62 -3.03 11.84
N THR A 429 14.64 -1.98 11.01
CA THR A 429 13.87 -0.78 11.27
C THR A 429 12.78 -0.54 10.23
N PRO A 430 11.54 -0.20 10.64
CA PRO A 430 10.50 0.23 9.70
C PRO A 430 10.79 1.60 9.09
N LEU A 431 11.95 2.21 9.36
CA LEU A 431 12.26 3.59 9.00
C LEU A 431 12.27 3.78 7.48
N VAL A 432 12.95 2.92 6.72
CA VAL A 432 13.02 3.04 5.25
C VAL A 432 11.63 2.85 4.63
N TRP A 433 10.86 1.90 5.15
CA TRP A 433 9.47 1.68 4.76
C TRP A 433 8.60 2.92 5.07
N SER A 434 8.66 3.47 6.28
CA SER A 434 7.95 4.69 6.66
C SER A 434 8.37 5.91 5.84
N LEU A 435 9.66 6.06 5.49
CA LEU A 435 10.13 7.14 4.62
C LEU A 435 9.55 7.01 3.21
N GLY A 436 9.45 5.79 2.67
CA GLY A 436 8.75 5.51 1.41
C GLY A 436 7.28 5.91 1.45
N LEU A 437 6.58 5.64 2.55
CA LEU A 437 5.18 6.02 2.73
C LEU A 437 5.01 7.53 2.93
N VAL A 438 5.95 8.18 3.62
CA VAL A 438 5.97 9.65 3.74
C VAL A 438 6.16 10.29 2.37
N ALA A 439 7.03 9.73 1.51
CA ALA A 439 7.22 10.20 0.14
C ALA A 439 5.90 10.29 -0.65
N ARG A 440 5.01 9.32 -0.41
CA ARG A 440 3.72 9.17 -1.07
C ARG A 440 2.67 10.15 -0.53
N TYR A 441 2.57 10.24 0.79
CA TYR A 441 1.43 10.91 1.44
C TYR A 441 1.78 12.27 2.06
N ALA A 442 3.05 12.71 2.01
CA ALA A 442 3.49 14.02 2.50
C ALA A 442 2.67 15.18 1.93
N ALA A 443 2.37 15.13 0.62
CA ALA A 443 1.59 16.16 -0.06
C ALA A 443 0.21 16.36 0.56
N VAL A 444 -0.44 15.29 1.06
CA VAL A 444 -1.76 15.36 1.69
C VAL A 444 -1.69 16.18 2.97
N ALA A 445 -0.74 15.90 3.86
CA ALA A 445 -0.62 16.66 5.09
C ALA A 445 -0.12 18.08 4.87
N VAL A 446 0.83 18.29 3.95
CA VAL A 446 1.28 19.64 3.57
C VAL A 446 0.09 20.45 3.03
N ALA A 447 -0.74 19.88 2.16
CA ALA A 447 -1.92 20.57 1.64
C ALA A 447 -2.95 20.89 2.73
N VAL A 448 -3.27 19.92 3.60
CA VAL A 448 -4.22 20.13 4.71
C VAL A 448 -3.71 21.19 5.68
N VAL A 449 -2.43 21.12 6.06
CA VAL A 449 -1.81 22.12 6.95
C VAL A 449 -1.76 23.48 6.27
N TRP A 450 -1.41 23.54 4.98
CA TRP A 450 -1.35 24.81 4.25
C TRP A 450 -2.74 25.47 4.11
N LEU A 451 -3.79 24.69 3.87
CA LEU A 451 -5.19 25.15 3.87
C LEU A 451 -5.66 25.58 5.26
N ALA A 452 -5.30 24.82 6.30
CA ALA A 452 -5.65 25.15 7.68
C ALA A 452 -4.90 26.39 8.20
N VAL A 453 -3.65 26.60 7.73
CA VAL A 453 -2.74 27.69 8.10
C VAL A 453 -2.99 28.95 7.22
N GLY A 454 -4.18 29.14 6.67
CA GLY A 454 -4.51 30.29 5.81
C GLY A 454 -4.13 31.67 6.38
N ARG A 455 -4.04 32.68 5.49
CA ARG A 455 -3.52 34.05 5.77
C ARG A 455 -4.17 34.82 6.94
N GLN A 456 -5.33 34.41 7.46
CA GLN A 456 -5.97 35.03 8.66
C GLN A 456 -5.17 34.86 9.95
N ILE A 457 -4.20 33.95 9.97
CA ILE A 457 -3.26 33.82 11.08
C ILE A 457 -2.36 35.02 11.18
N VAL A 458 -2.06 35.70 10.07
CA VAL A 458 -1.14 36.85 10.08
C VAL A 458 -1.73 37.94 10.96
N SER A 459 -2.99 38.32 10.78
CA SER A 459 -3.66 39.32 11.63
C SER A 459 -3.79 38.87 13.09
N THR A 460 -4.17 37.61 13.33
CA THR A 460 -4.34 37.09 14.71
C THR A 460 -3.00 36.97 15.45
N VAL A 461 -1.92 36.62 14.74
CA VAL A 461 -0.55 36.51 15.28
C VAL A 461 0.06 37.89 15.47
N GLU A 462 -0.15 38.82 14.53
CA GLU A 462 0.29 40.21 14.65
C GLU A 462 -0.40 40.88 15.83
N GLN A 463 -1.71 40.66 16.00
CA GLN A 463 -2.48 41.15 17.13
C GLN A 463 -2.01 40.54 18.46
N ALA A 464 -1.77 39.22 18.51
CA ALA A 464 -1.21 38.60 19.70
C ALA A 464 0.21 39.10 20.02
N ARG A 465 1.02 39.38 18.99
CA ARG A 465 2.37 39.95 19.15
C ARG A 465 2.32 41.40 19.61
N SER A 466 1.38 42.21 19.12
CA SER A 466 1.16 43.57 19.62
C SER A 466 0.69 43.57 21.07
N ASP A 467 -0.04 42.53 21.49
CA ASP A 467 -0.47 42.31 22.88
C ASP A 467 0.66 41.73 23.78
N GLY A 468 1.90 41.67 23.28
CA GLY A 468 3.07 41.21 24.04
C GLY A 468 3.24 39.69 24.12
N ALA A 469 2.47 38.90 23.36
CA ALA A 469 2.66 37.45 23.33
C ALA A 469 3.99 37.08 22.65
N GLY A 470 4.89 36.44 23.39
CA GLY A 470 6.10 35.86 22.83
C GLY A 470 5.79 34.76 21.80
N SER A 471 6.76 34.44 20.93
CA SER A 471 6.63 33.44 19.86
C SER A 471 6.11 32.07 20.35
N ILE A 472 6.46 31.69 21.58
CA ILE A 472 6.00 30.45 22.23
C ILE A 472 4.51 30.56 22.63
N GLY A 473 4.10 31.71 23.16
CA GLY A 473 2.71 31.95 23.55
C GLY A 473 1.77 31.93 22.34
N VAL A 474 2.18 32.58 21.26
CA VAL A 474 1.47 32.55 19.98
C VAL A 474 1.37 31.11 19.44
N LEU A 475 2.46 30.34 19.46
CA LEU A 475 2.45 28.98 18.97
C LEU A 475 1.55 28.06 19.81
N ALA A 476 1.70 28.08 21.13
CA ALA A 476 1.03 27.12 22.02
C ALA A 476 -0.45 27.44 22.27
N TYR A 477 -0.82 28.73 22.32
CA TYR A 477 -2.17 29.15 22.71
C TYR A 477 -3.05 29.59 21.54
N ILE A 478 -2.46 29.93 20.40
CA ILE A 478 -3.21 30.39 19.22
C ILE A 478 -3.06 29.38 18.07
N LEU A 479 -1.83 29.16 17.61
CA LEU A 479 -1.59 28.34 16.42
C LEU A 479 -1.93 26.86 16.65
N LEU A 480 -1.40 26.24 17.71
CA LEU A 480 -1.57 24.81 17.94
C LEU A 480 -3.04 24.42 18.16
N PRO A 481 -3.86 25.14 18.97
CA PRO A 481 -5.28 24.83 19.11
C PRO A 481 -6.08 25.04 17.82
N MET A 482 -5.69 26.01 16.98
CA MET A 482 -6.33 26.25 15.69
C MET A 482 -6.07 25.12 14.69
N PHE A 483 -4.85 24.59 14.61
CA PHE A 483 -4.50 23.55 13.62
C PHE A 483 -4.62 22.12 14.15
N ALA A 484 -4.64 21.90 15.47
CA ALA A 484 -4.67 20.57 16.07
C ALA A 484 -5.75 19.64 15.47
N PRO A 485 -7.00 20.08 15.21
CA PRO A 485 -8.01 19.22 14.59
C PRO A 485 -7.67 18.84 13.14
N ALA A 486 -7.10 19.78 12.36
CA ALA A 486 -6.70 19.53 10.97
C ALA A 486 -5.46 18.64 10.89
N LEU A 487 -4.48 18.86 11.78
CA LEU A 487 -3.30 18.02 11.93
C LEU A 487 -3.66 16.59 12.36
N ALA A 488 -4.60 16.45 13.30
CA ALA A 488 -5.09 15.14 13.74
C ALA A 488 -5.82 14.41 12.61
N ALA A 489 -6.68 15.10 11.85
CA ALA A 489 -7.36 14.53 10.69
C ALA A 489 -6.38 14.12 9.58
N ALA A 490 -5.42 14.99 9.24
CA ALA A 490 -4.37 14.69 8.26
C ALA A 490 -3.50 13.49 8.71
N GLY A 491 -3.09 13.47 9.97
CA GLY A 491 -2.31 12.37 10.54
C GLY A 491 -3.07 11.05 10.51
N LEU A 492 -4.36 11.05 10.83
CA LEU A 492 -5.20 9.85 10.76
C LEU A 492 -5.32 9.34 9.33
N ILE A 493 -5.62 10.22 8.37
CA ILE A 493 -5.71 9.84 6.94
C ILE A 493 -4.39 9.24 6.46
N VAL A 494 -3.27 9.92 6.73
CA VAL A 494 -1.93 9.44 6.34
C VAL A 494 -1.63 8.10 7.01
N ALA A 495 -1.93 7.93 8.29
CA ALA A 495 -1.68 6.67 9.00
C ALA A 495 -2.43 5.49 8.37
N VAL A 496 -3.69 5.70 7.98
CA VAL A 496 -4.53 4.67 7.37
C VAL A 496 -4.05 4.31 5.97
N LEU A 497 -3.80 5.32 5.13
CA LEU A 497 -3.26 5.11 3.79
C LEU A 497 -1.91 4.41 3.85
N ALA A 498 -1.02 4.85 4.74
CA ALA A 498 0.29 4.24 4.97
C ALA A 498 0.19 2.78 5.45
N MET A 499 -0.75 2.48 6.34
CA MET A 499 -0.97 1.13 6.87
C MET A 499 -1.44 0.15 5.79
N PHE A 500 -2.16 0.64 4.78
CA PHE A 500 -2.77 -0.17 3.73
C PHE A 500 -2.08 -0.11 2.37
N GLU A 501 -1.08 0.75 2.19
CA GLU A 501 -0.33 0.85 0.93
C GLU A 501 0.37 -0.48 0.64
N VAL A 502 0.13 -1.01 -0.55
CA VAL A 502 0.62 -2.33 -0.96
C VAL A 502 1.99 -2.24 -1.63
N VAL A 503 2.12 -1.34 -2.60
CA VAL A 503 3.26 -1.36 -3.54
C VAL A 503 4.56 -0.98 -2.85
N VAL A 504 4.57 0.11 -2.07
CA VAL A 504 5.76 0.51 -1.31
C VAL A 504 6.10 -0.52 -0.23
N THR A 505 5.08 -1.09 0.43
CA THR A 505 5.25 -2.17 1.41
C THR A 505 5.84 -3.43 0.77
N HIS A 506 5.42 -3.79 -0.44
CA HIS A 506 5.98 -4.93 -1.15
C HIS A 506 7.43 -4.72 -1.56
N LEU A 507 7.76 -3.52 -2.07
CA LEU A 507 9.08 -3.23 -2.64
C LEU A 507 10.13 -2.87 -1.58
N VAL A 508 9.74 -2.15 -0.52
CA VAL A 508 10.65 -1.45 0.42
C VAL A 508 10.56 -2.00 1.86
N SER A 509 9.79 -3.07 2.11
CA SER A 509 9.70 -3.67 3.46
C SER A 509 10.97 -4.46 3.83
N PRO A 510 11.36 -4.46 5.13
CA PRO A 510 12.32 -5.44 5.66
C PRO A 510 11.85 -6.85 5.35
N VAL A 511 12.81 -7.73 5.05
CA VAL A 511 12.49 -9.13 4.75
C VAL A 511 12.17 -9.81 6.08
N GLY A 512 10.92 -10.24 6.28
CA GLY A 512 10.47 -10.96 7.48
C GLY A 512 9.38 -10.26 8.30
N SER A 513 9.18 -8.97 8.08
CA SER A 513 7.98 -8.25 8.52
C SER A 513 7.02 -8.11 7.34
N GLN A 514 5.80 -8.65 7.45
CA GLN A 514 4.76 -8.39 6.46
C GLN A 514 3.73 -7.45 7.08
N GLY A 515 3.37 -6.40 6.35
CA GLY A 515 2.23 -5.57 6.73
C GLY A 515 0.93 -6.34 6.59
N LEU A 516 -0.10 -5.87 7.30
CA LEU A 516 -1.47 -6.34 7.19
C LEU A 516 -1.97 -6.19 5.75
N SER A 517 -1.55 -5.13 5.04
CA SER A 517 -1.89 -4.89 3.64
C SER A 517 -1.42 -6.00 2.70
N LEU A 518 -0.13 -6.34 2.76
CA LEU A 518 0.46 -7.40 1.94
C LEU A 518 -0.09 -8.77 2.35
N THR A 519 -0.31 -8.99 3.64
CA THR A 519 -0.90 -10.24 4.15
C THR A 519 -2.33 -10.43 3.65
N LEU A 520 -3.15 -9.37 3.68
CA LEU A 520 -4.51 -9.39 3.12
C LEU A 520 -4.48 -9.62 1.61
N LEU A 521 -3.58 -8.94 0.88
CA LEU A 521 -3.43 -9.15 -0.56
C LEU A 521 -3.04 -10.59 -0.89
N ASN A 522 -2.10 -11.16 -0.14
CA ASN A 522 -1.74 -12.56 -0.25
C ASN A 522 -2.96 -13.45 0.00
N HIS A 523 -3.72 -13.22 1.07
CA HIS A 523 -4.93 -14.00 1.33
C HIS A 523 -5.99 -13.88 0.21
N MET A 524 -6.18 -12.70 -0.38
CA MET A 524 -7.03 -12.53 -1.57
C MET A 524 -6.47 -13.34 -2.76
N HIS A 525 -5.15 -13.26 -3.00
CA HIS A 525 -4.50 -14.02 -4.07
C HIS A 525 -4.60 -15.54 -3.87
N TYR A 526 -4.66 -15.99 -2.61
CA TYR A 526 -4.78 -17.40 -2.23
C TYR A 526 -6.22 -17.87 -2.01
N GLY A 527 -7.23 -17.08 -2.41
CA GLY A 527 -8.64 -17.45 -2.34
C GLY A 527 -9.15 -17.66 -0.91
N ARG A 528 -8.52 -17.02 0.08
CA ARG A 528 -8.97 -17.06 1.48
C ARG A 528 -9.90 -15.91 1.81
N ASP A 529 -10.97 -15.80 1.02
CA ASP A 529 -11.90 -14.68 1.04
C ASP A 529 -12.49 -14.47 2.44
N ASP A 530 -12.88 -15.55 3.13
CA ASP A 530 -13.42 -15.46 4.49
C ASP A 530 -12.43 -14.85 5.50
N VAL A 531 -11.13 -15.14 5.38
CA VAL A 531 -10.09 -14.59 6.28
C VAL A 531 -9.84 -13.12 5.96
N VAL A 532 -9.83 -12.76 4.68
CA VAL A 532 -9.70 -11.37 4.22
C VAL A 532 -10.86 -10.55 4.77
N ILE A 533 -12.10 -11.04 4.58
CA ILE A 533 -13.31 -10.35 5.03
C ILE A 533 -13.29 -10.16 6.54
N ALA A 534 -13.10 -11.23 7.32
CA ALA A 534 -13.11 -11.15 8.78
C ALA A 534 -12.00 -10.21 9.32
N THR A 535 -10.80 -10.26 8.74
CA THR A 535 -9.68 -9.40 9.15
C THR A 535 -9.98 -7.93 8.83
N SER A 536 -10.61 -7.67 7.69
CA SER A 536 -10.95 -6.33 7.24
C SER A 536 -12.09 -5.71 8.06
N LEU A 537 -13.12 -6.50 8.37
CA LEU A 537 -14.18 -6.07 9.28
C LEU A 537 -13.63 -5.78 10.69
N THR A 538 -12.67 -6.59 11.15
CA THR A 538 -11.95 -6.34 12.41
C THR A 538 -11.17 -5.02 12.36
N ALA A 539 -10.46 -4.77 11.26
CA ALA A 539 -9.71 -3.52 11.05
C ALA A 539 -10.62 -2.28 11.03
N CYS A 540 -11.73 -2.35 10.29
CA CYS A 540 -12.73 -1.28 10.24
C CYS A 540 -13.35 -1.03 11.61
N GLY A 541 -13.72 -2.09 12.34
CA GLY A 541 -14.26 -2.02 13.69
C GLY A 541 -13.28 -1.39 14.68
N ALA A 542 -12.02 -1.81 14.66
CA ALA A 542 -10.96 -1.24 15.49
C ALA A 542 -10.73 0.25 15.19
N GLY A 543 -10.67 0.63 13.91
CA GLY A 543 -10.53 2.02 13.47
C GLY A 543 -11.71 2.90 13.89
N LEU A 544 -12.94 2.39 13.80
CA LEU A 544 -14.15 3.07 14.26
C LEU A 544 -14.11 3.31 15.77
N VAL A 545 -13.80 2.27 16.56
CA VAL A 545 -13.68 2.38 18.02
C VAL A 545 -12.60 3.39 18.41
N LEU A 546 -11.43 3.34 17.77
CA LEU A 546 -10.35 4.31 18.00
C LEU A 546 -10.79 5.74 17.69
N THR A 547 -11.52 5.95 16.60
CA THR A 547 -12.00 7.28 16.19
C THR A 547 -13.05 7.82 17.14
N LEU A 548 -14.00 6.99 17.57
CA LEU A 548 -15.02 7.35 18.55
C LEU A 548 -14.39 7.66 19.92
N LEU A 549 -13.40 6.87 20.34
CA LEU A 549 -12.69 7.03 21.60
C LEU A 549 -11.82 8.30 21.60
N CYS A 550 -11.08 8.55 20.51
CA CYS A 550 -10.34 9.81 20.30
C CYS A 550 -11.28 11.02 20.27
N GLY A 551 -12.40 10.93 19.55
CA GLY A 551 -13.41 11.98 19.50
C GLY A 551 -14.01 12.28 20.88
N TRP A 552 -14.32 11.24 21.65
CA TRP A 552 -14.83 11.37 23.02
C TRP A 552 -13.80 11.99 23.97
N LEU A 553 -12.52 11.58 23.88
CA LEU A 553 -11.43 12.16 24.68
C LEU A 553 -11.18 13.64 24.34
N LEU A 554 -11.30 14.03 23.06
CA LEU A 554 -11.09 15.40 22.60
C LEU A 554 -12.25 16.35 22.96
N VAL A 555 -13.46 15.82 23.16
CA VAL A 555 -14.69 16.60 23.42
C VAL A 555 -14.95 16.81 24.92
N ARG A 556 -14.31 16.05 25.83
CA ARG A 556 -14.52 16.21 27.28
C ARG A 556 -14.09 17.59 27.81
N PRO A 557 -15.02 18.44 28.29
CA PRO A 557 -14.69 19.69 28.94
C PRO A 557 -14.25 19.37 30.38
N GLY A 558 -12.98 19.58 30.73
CA GLY A 558 -12.54 19.52 32.14
C GLY A 558 -11.14 18.98 32.45
N GLY A 559 -10.38 18.48 31.47
CA GLY A 559 -9.07 17.83 31.75
C GLY A 559 -7.92 18.19 30.80
N ARG A 560 -7.97 19.36 30.16
CA ARG A 560 -7.16 19.72 28.97
C ARG A 560 -5.63 19.63 29.14
N ARG A 561 -5.06 19.77 30.35
CA ARG A 561 -3.59 19.89 30.53
C ARG A 561 -2.86 18.58 30.90
N ARG A 562 -3.50 17.66 31.64
CA ARG A 562 -2.84 16.40 32.06
C ARG A 562 -3.05 15.23 31.09
N MET A 563 -4.12 15.25 30.28
CA MET A 563 -4.44 14.14 29.37
C MET A 563 -3.80 14.24 27.98
N ILE A 564 -3.61 15.43 27.42
CA ILE A 564 -2.89 15.59 26.14
C ILE A 564 -1.45 15.13 26.29
N GLY A 565 -0.81 15.45 27.43
CA GLY A 565 0.49 14.90 27.81
C GLY A 565 0.50 13.37 27.81
N LYS A 566 -0.52 12.72 28.42
CA LYS A 566 -0.63 11.25 28.45
C LYS A 566 -0.96 10.62 27.09
N ALA A 567 -1.76 11.25 26.25
CA ALA A 567 -2.09 10.77 24.91
C ALA A 567 -0.89 10.90 23.95
N VAL A 568 -0.13 12.00 24.05
CA VAL A 568 1.13 12.16 23.34
C VAL A 568 2.19 11.19 23.87
N SER A 569 2.24 10.94 25.19
CA SER A 569 3.10 9.89 25.78
C SER A 569 2.67 8.48 25.40
N LEU A 570 1.39 8.21 25.15
CA LEU A 570 0.89 6.93 24.67
C LEU A 570 1.21 6.72 23.19
N CYS A 571 1.07 7.75 22.36
CA CYS A 571 1.51 7.73 20.96
C CYS A 571 3.03 7.65 20.83
N ALA A 572 3.79 8.38 21.66
CA ALA A 572 5.24 8.28 21.73
C ALA A 572 5.69 6.92 22.30
N GLY A 573 4.97 6.38 23.28
CA GLY A 573 5.17 5.04 23.83
C GLY A 573 4.91 3.95 22.80
N LEU A 574 3.85 4.07 21.99
CA LEU A 574 3.54 3.17 20.88
C LEU A 574 4.59 3.24 19.75
N VAL A 575 5.11 4.44 19.45
CA VAL A 575 6.21 4.65 18.51
C VAL A 575 7.52 4.04 19.03
N MET A 576 7.74 3.99 20.35
CA MET A 576 8.92 3.37 20.96
C MET A 576 8.77 1.85 21.19
N THR A 577 7.55 1.33 21.35
CA THR A 577 7.29 -0.12 21.45
C THR A 577 7.10 -0.82 20.11
N GLY A 578 6.99 -0.06 19.00
CA GLY A 578 6.89 -0.60 17.64
C GLY A 578 8.23 -1.01 17.01
N VAL A 579 9.35 -0.77 17.69
CA VAL A 579 10.71 -1.08 17.18
C VAL A 579 11.28 -2.37 17.80
N GLY A 580 10.55 -3.02 18.71
CA GLY A 580 10.96 -4.27 19.34
C GLY A 580 10.55 -5.51 18.55
N GLY A 581 10.90 -5.60 17.27
CA GLY A 581 10.99 -6.91 16.63
C GLY A 581 12.26 -7.57 17.18
N CYS A 582 12.15 -8.36 18.25
CA CYS A 582 13.26 -9.21 18.68
C CYS A 582 13.60 -10.15 17.53
N GLY A 583 14.63 -9.74 16.78
CA GLY A 583 15.24 -10.52 15.72
C GLY A 583 15.66 -11.87 16.30
N GLY A 584 15.36 -12.90 15.52
CA GLY A 584 15.71 -14.27 15.85
C GLY A 584 17.18 -14.39 16.20
N HIS A 585 17.46 -15.32 17.10
CA HIS A 585 18.79 -15.87 17.25
C HIS A 585 19.36 -16.18 15.86
N GLU A 586 20.44 -15.50 15.49
CA GLU A 586 21.40 -16.03 14.54
C GLU A 586 21.89 -17.35 15.14
N LEU A 587 21.45 -18.45 14.54
CA LEU A 587 22.10 -19.74 14.70
C LEU A 587 22.73 -20.08 13.36
N GLU A 588 24.05 -20.21 13.43
CA GLU A 588 25.00 -20.59 12.39
C GLU A 588 24.47 -21.73 11.52
N GLY A 589 23.93 -21.38 10.34
CA GLY A 589 23.58 -22.33 9.30
C GLY A 589 24.61 -22.25 8.19
N ARG A 590 25.17 -23.39 7.77
CA ARG A 590 26.19 -23.55 6.72
C ARG A 590 26.05 -22.49 5.61
N ARG A 591 27.14 -21.78 5.33
CA ARG A 591 27.21 -20.85 4.19
C ARG A 591 26.92 -21.64 2.91
N PRO A 592 26.10 -21.11 1.99
CA PRO A 592 25.94 -21.69 0.67
C PRO A 592 27.30 -21.97 0.04
N VAL A 593 27.46 -23.17 -0.50
CA VAL A 593 28.68 -23.58 -1.20
C VAL A 593 28.74 -22.98 -2.61
N LEU A 594 27.57 -22.64 -3.16
CA LEU A 594 27.42 -22.00 -4.46
C LEU A 594 26.16 -21.11 -4.43
N VAL A 595 26.26 -19.96 -5.08
CA VAL A 595 25.11 -19.08 -5.35
C VAL A 595 25.22 -18.65 -6.81
N PHE A 596 24.15 -18.84 -7.58
CA PHE A 596 24.11 -18.44 -8.97
C PHE A 596 22.73 -17.90 -9.34
N GLY A 597 22.69 -17.14 -10.43
CA GLY A 597 21.52 -16.40 -10.86
C GLY A 597 21.45 -14.98 -10.31
N GLU A 598 20.87 -14.11 -11.13
CA GLU A 598 20.61 -12.71 -10.83
C GLU A 598 19.33 -12.27 -11.53
N LYS A 599 18.83 -11.08 -11.19
CA LYS A 599 17.60 -10.56 -11.77
C LYS A 599 17.77 -10.29 -13.28
N GLY A 600 16.98 -10.94 -14.12
CA GLY A 600 16.95 -10.65 -15.56
C GLY A 600 16.39 -11.77 -16.44
N LEU A 601 16.46 -11.56 -17.75
CA LEU A 601 15.91 -12.45 -18.78
C LEU A 601 16.96 -13.07 -19.71
N GLY A 602 18.23 -12.77 -19.49
CA GLY A 602 19.35 -13.39 -20.18
C GLY A 602 19.67 -14.80 -19.67
N PRO A 603 20.62 -15.51 -20.31
CA PRO A 603 21.12 -16.81 -19.87
C PRO A 603 21.56 -16.80 -18.41
N GLY A 604 21.05 -17.73 -17.60
CA GLY A 604 21.40 -17.84 -16.19
C GLY A 604 20.76 -16.80 -15.27
N GLN A 605 20.04 -15.81 -15.81
CA GLN A 605 19.30 -14.83 -15.04
C GLN A 605 17.87 -15.31 -14.78
N PHE A 606 17.22 -14.83 -13.72
CA PHE A 606 15.84 -15.15 -13.37
C PHE A 606 15.02 -13.90 -13.07
N VAL A 607 13.73 -13.91 -13.37
CA VAL A 607 12.84 -12.81 -12.97
C VAL A 607 12.04 -13.17 -11.73
N TYR A 608 11.39 -14.32 -11.71
CA TYR A 608 10.73 -14.83 -10.52
C TYR A 608 10.60 -16.36 -10.67
N PRO A 609 11.69 -17.08 -10.40
CA PRO A 609 11.73 -18.51 -10.65
C PRO A 609 10.82 -19.23 -9.64
N ARG A 610 10.01 -20.19 -10.13
CA ARG A 610 8.91 -20.75 -9.33
C ARG A 610 9.04 -22.23 -9.02
N ALA A 611 9.78 -22.98 -9.81
CA ALA A 611 10.12 -24.34 -9.42
C ALA A 611 11.46 -24.73 -10.01
N LEU A 612 12.09 -25.72 -9.37
CA LEU A 612 13.29 -26.35 -9.86
C LEU A 612 13.18 -27.85 -9.67
N ALA A 613 13.84 -28.61 -10.54
CA ALA A 613 13.90 -30.06 -10.45
C ALA A 613 15.28 -30.54 -10.91
N THR A 614 15.79 -31.55 -10.22
CA THR A 614 17.05 -32.22 -10.54
C THR A 614 16.79 -33.45 -11.38
N ALA A 615 17.56 -33.62 -12.45
CA ALA A 615 17.52 -34.82 -13.28
C ALA A 615 18.46 -35.91 -12.72
N PRO A 616 18.24 -37.19 -13.09
CA PRO A 616 19.10 -38.29 -12.66
C PRO A 616 20.58 -38.15 -13.07
N ASP A 617 20.88 -37.35 -14.09
CA ASP A 617 22.24 -37.05 -14.56
C ASP A 617 22.91 -35.89 -13.80
N GLY A 618 22.26 -35.37 -12.75
CA GLY A 618 22.79 -34.28 -11.91
C GLY A 618 22.51 -32.87 -12.44
N ARG A 619 21.83 -32.73 -13.59
CA ARG A 619 21.45 -31.42 -14.12
C ARG A 619 20.27 -30.82 -13.37
N LEU A 620 20.24 -29.50 -13.29
CA LEU A 620 19.17 -28.75 -12.67
C LEU A 620 18.34 -28.04 -13.72
N PHE A 621 17.02 -28.18 -13.66
CA PHE A 621 16.07 -27.43 -14.48
C PHE A 621 15.34 -26.43 -13.59
N VAL A 622 15.24 -25.19 -14.03
CA VAL A 622 14.53 -24.11 -13.33
C VAL A 622 13.50 -23.51 -14.26
N VAL A 623 12.26 -23.41 -13.79
CA VAL A 623 11.17 -22.75 -14.51
C VAL A 623 10.88 -21.37 -13.92
N ASP A 624 10.80 -20.37 -14.80
CA ASP A 624 10.58 -18.97 -14.45
C ASP A 624 9.14 -18.52 -14.72
N MET A 625 8.69 -17.43 -14.08
CA MET A 625 7.38 -16.80 -14.30
C MET A 625 7.15 -16.42 -15.77
N PHE A 626 8.21 -16.18 -16.54
CA PHE A 626 8.17 -15.85 -17.97
C PHE A 626 8.05 -17.05 -18.90
N ALA A 627 7.57 -18.18 -18.39
CA ALA A 627 7.40 -19.41 -19.13
C ALA A 627 8.68 -19.87 -19.84
N ARG A 628 9.83 -19.65 -19.17
CA ARG A 628 11.15 -20.06 -19.63
C ARG A 628 11.67 -21.16 -18.72
N ILE A 629 12.20 -22.21 -19.32
CA ILE A 629 12.86 -23.30 -18.64
C ILE A 629 14.35 -23.20 -18.96
N GLN A 630 15.18 -23.18 -17.93
CA GLN A 630 16.63 -23.11 -18.06
C GLN A 630 17.26 -24.34 -17.42
N ARG A 631 18.27 -24.90 -18.08
CA ARG A 631 19.04 -26.06 -17.63
C ARG A 631 20.44 -25.62 -17.20
N PHE A 632 20.90 -26.14 -16.07
CA PHE A 632 22.19 -25.86 -15.47
C PHE A 632 22.92 -27.16 -15.16
N ASN A 633 24.25 -27.11 -15.17
CA ASN A 633 25.07 -28.18 -14.61
C ASN A 633 25.11 -28.11 -13.06
N ALA A 634 25.76 -29.08 -12.42
CA ALA A 634 25.85 -29.16 -10.96
C ALA A 634 26.59 -27.96 -10.32
N ASP A 635 27.41 -27.25 -11.09
CA ASP A 635 28.18 -26.08 -10.66
C ASP A 635 27.46 -24.75 -10.97
N GLY A 636 26.20 -24.82 -11.41
CA GLY A 636 25.34 -23.65 -11.61
C GLY A 636 25.60 -22.91 -12.92
N GLU A 637 26.38 -23.49 -13.83
CA GLU A 637 26.63 -22.91 -15.14
C GLU A 637 25.44 -23.18 -16.07
N TYR A 638 25.03 -22.15 -16.79
CA TYR A 638 23.95 -22.22 -17.77
C TYR A 638 24.36 -23.12 -18.96
N GLU A 639 23.50 -24.07 -19.33
CA GLU A 639 23.72 -24.92 -20.51
C GLU A 639 22.77 -24.58 -21.66
N LEU A 640 21.45 -24.54 -21.40
CA LEU A 640 20.45 -24.26 -22.43
C LEU A 640 19.14 -23.75 -21.83
N ALA A 641 18.29 -23.18 -22.70
CA ALA A 641 16.94 -22.78 -22.33
C ALA A 641 15.97 -22.93 -23.49
N TRP A 642 14.70 -23.11 -23.14
CA TRP A 642 13.58 -23.03 -24.07
C TRP A 642 12.40 -22.33 -23.41
N ARG A 643 11.38 -22.01 -24.20
CA ARG A 643 10.13 -21.41 -23.72
C ARG A 643 8.98 -22.37 -23.87
N MET A 644 7.94 -22.15 -23.06
CA MET A 644 6.66 -22.79 -23.26
C MET A 644 6.07 -22.37 -24.62
N PRO A 645 5.31 -23.25 -25.30
CA PRO A 645 4.82 -22.99 -26.66
C PRO A 645 3.85 -21.79 -26.73
N GLU A 646 2.94 -21.69 -25.75
CA GLU A 646 2.11 -20.51 -25.49
C GLU A 646 2.49 -19.93 -24.13
N TRP A 647 2.59 -18.60 -24.01
CA TRP A 647 3.14 -17.96 -22.80
C TRP A 647 2.53 -16.59 -22.43
N GLU A 648 1.68 -15.99 -23.26
CA GLU A 648 1.12 -14.64 -23.04
C GLU A 648 0.29 -14.54 -21.74
N ALA A 649 -0.51 -15.57 -21.44
CA ALA A 649 -1.19 -15.73 -20.17
C ALA A 649 -0.35 -16.54 -19.15
N GLY A 650 0.67 -17.24 -19.65
CA GLY A 650 1.33 -18.37 -19.03
C GLY A 650 2.28 -17.99 -17.89
N LYS A 651 2.01 -18.57 -16.72
CA LYS A 651 2.92 -18.62 -15.59
C LYS A 651 2.99 -20.08 -15.11
N PRO A 652 3.87 -20.94 -15.67
CA PRO A 652 4.02 -22.34 -15.24
C PRO A 652 4.58 -22.49 -13.82
N THR A 653 3.88 -23.16 -12.91
CA THR A 653 4.25 -23.16 -11.48
C THR A 653 5.15 -24.33 -11.07
N GLY A 654 4.99 -25.49 -11.68
CA GLY A 654 5.73 -26.70 -11.31
C GLY A 654 6.54 -27.29 -12.45
N ILE A 655 7.67 -27.87 -12.11
CA ILE A 655 8.54 -28.66 -13.00
C ILE A 655 8.96 -29.92 -12.28
N SER A 656 8.96 -31.06 -12.97
CA SER A 656 9.52 -32.32 -12.48
C SER A 656 10.29 -33.01 -13.59
N VAL A 657 11.23 -33.86 -13.19
CA VAL A 657 12.00 -34.70 -14.12
C VAL A 657 11.80 -36.15 -13.69
N ASP A 658 11.34 -36.99 -14.61
CA ASP A 658 11.17 -38.42 -14.33
C ASP A 658 12.48 -39.21 -14.50
N ASP A 659 12.47 -40.49 -14.14
CA ASP A 659 13.66 -41.36 -14.24
C ASP A 659 14.16 -41.57 -15.68
N ARG A 660 13.29 -41.33 -16.69
CA ARG A 660 13.67 -41.35 -18.12
C ARG A 660 14.32 -40.02 -18.54
N GLY A 661 14.22 -38.99 -17.70
CA GLY A 661 14.70 -37.64 -17.93
C GLY A 661 13.78 -36.82 -18.81
N ARG A 662 12.49 -37.15 -18.89
CA ARG A 662 11.48 -36.25 -19.46
C ARG A 662 11.22 -35.12 -18.48
N VAL A 663 11.02 -33.91 -19.01
CA VAL A 663 10.75 -32.70 -18.21
C VAL A 663 9.26 -32.41 -18.30
N LEU A 664 8.54 -32.56 -17.18
CA LEU A 664 7.10 -32.34 -17.10
C LEU A 664 6.85 -30.98 -16.45
N VAL A 665 6.00 -30.16 -17.08
CA VAL A 665 5.74 -28.78 -16.64
C VAL A 665 4.25 -28.55 -16.50
N ALA A 666 3.83 -28.12 -15.32
CA ALA A 666 2.45 -27.68 -15.06
C ALA A 666 2.26 -26.25 -15.59
N ASP A 667 1.59 -26.12 -16.73
CA ASP A 667 1.35 -24.85 -17.42
C ASP A 667 0.08 -24.19 -16.88
N THR A 668 0.19 -23.67 -15.66
CA THR A 668 -0.93 -23.29 -14.78
C THR A 668 -2.01 -22.44 -15.44
N HIS A 669 -1.64 -21.45 -16.24
CA HIS A 669 -2.60 -20.50 -16.83
C HIS A 669 -3.04 -20.90 -18.25
N TYR A 670 -2.56 -22.03 -18.73
CA TYR A 670 -3.06 -22.72 -19.94
C TYR A 670 -3.72 -24.05 -19.61
N HIS A 671 -3.95 -24.32 -18.31
CA HIS A 671 -4.81 -25.42 -17.85
C HIS A 671 -4.38 -26.80 -18.35
N ARG A 672 -3.06 -27.04 -18.42
CA ARG A 672 -2.49 -28.24 -19.03
C ARG A 672 -1.14 -28.61 -18.42
N VAL A 673 -0.70 -29.82 -18.74
CA VAL A 673 0.68 -30.29 -18.54
C VAL A 673 1.36 -30.42 -19.89
N VAL A 674 2.59 -29.94 -19.99
CA VAL A 674 3.43 -30.07 -21.19
C VAL A 674 4.67 -30.88 -20.84
N ILE A 675 5.02 -31.85 -21.69
CA ILE A 675 6.14 -32.76 -21.48
C ILE A 675 7.17 -32.50 -22.58
N PHE A 676 8.41 -32.29 -22.16
CA PHE A 676 9.56 -32.10 -23.03
C PHE A 676 10.57 -33.23 -22.88
N ASP A 677 11.36 -33.44 -23.94
CA ASP A 677 12.62 -34.14 -23.82
C ASP A 677 13.70 -33.27 -23.13
N ARG A 678 14.89 -33.83 -22.91
CA ARG A 678 16.02 -33.15 -22.25
C ARG A 678 16.55 -31.92 -23.00
N ASN A 679 16.18 -31.76 -24.27
CA ASN A 679 16.62 -30.69 -25.15
C ASN A 679 15.53 -29.62 -25.37
N GLY A 680 14.39 -29.76 -24.70
CA GLY A 680 13.29 -28.80 -24.77
C GLY A 680 12.36 -29.00 -25.97
N LYS A 681 12.46 -30.14 -26.69
CA LYS A 681 11.47 -30.50 -27.70
C LYS A 681 10.26 -31.09 -27.01
N GLU A 682 9.10 -30.55 -27.31
CA GLU A 682 7.84 -31.07 -26.79
C GLU A 682 7.57 -32.47 -27.33
N SER A 683 7.25 -33.40 -26.44
CA SER A 683 6.87 -34.77 -26.76
C SER A 683 5.37 -35.02 -26.63
N ALA A 684 4.71 -34.35 -25.68
CA ALA A 684 3.28 -34.53 -25.42
C ALA A 684 2.71 -33.36 -24.59
N ARG A 685 1.38 -33.20 -24.64
CA ARG A 685 0.63 -32.33 -23.73
C ARG A 685 -0.75 -32.93 -23.46
N PHE A 686 -1.32 -32.65 -22.30
CA PHE A 686 -2.67 -33.08 -21.93
C PHE A 686 -3.32 -32.11 -20.92
N GLY A 687 -4.65 -32.16 -20.83
CA GLY A 687 -5.46 -31.25 -20.01
C GLY A 687 -6.06 -30.09 -20.78
N SER A 688 -7.17 -29.56 -20.25
CA SER A 688 -7.88 -28.38 -20.74
C SER A 688 -8.61 -27.68 -19.60
N TYR A 689 -9.08 -26.44 -19.82
CA TYR A 689 -9.82 -25.71 -18.80
C TYR A 689 -11.14 -26.40 -18.43
N GLY A 690 -11.40 -26.57 -17.14
CA GLY A 690 -12.67 -27.03 -16.60
C GLY A 690 -12.54 -27.77 -15.28
N GLU A 691 -13.67 -28.32 -14.81
CA GLU A 691 -13.78 -29.00 -13.50
C GLU A 691 -13.92 -30.52 -13.63
N GLN A 692 -14.16 -31.05 -14.83
CA GLN A 692 -14.32 -32.48 -15.06
C GLN A 692 -13.00 -33.23 -14.88
N LEU A 693 -13.06 -34.56 -14.73
CA LEU A 693 -11.86 -35.38 -14.59
C LEU A 693 -10.97 -35.24 -15.85
N GLY A 694 -9.68 -34.96 -15.65
CA GLY A 694 -8.75 -34.68 -16.75
C GLY A 694 -8.71 -33.21 -17.22
N GLN A 695 -9.63 -32.37 -16.73
CA GLN A 695 -9.59 -30.92 -16.91
C GLN A 695 -8.99 -30.24 -15.67
N PHE A 696 -8.49 -29.02 -15.85
CA PHE A 696 -7.83 -28.26 -14.79
C PHE A 696 -8.30 -26.81 -14.71
N THR A 697 -8.38 -26.28 -13.49
CA THR A 697 -8.51 -24.83 -13.25
C THR A 697 -7.14 -24.17 -13.17
N TYR A 698 -6.25 -24.59 -12.27
CA TYR A 698 -4.87 -24.11 -12.24
C TYR A 698 -3.93 -25.24 -11.81
N PRO A 699 -3.37 -26.04 -12.74
CA PRO A 699 -2.47 -27.13 -12.38
C PRO A 699 -1.17 -26.59 -11.77
N THR A 700 -0.65 -27.26 -10.74
CA THR A 700 0.48 -26.80 -9.92
C THR A 700 1.72 -27.66 -9.99
N SER A 701 1.56 -28.98 -9.87
CA SER A 701 2.69 -29.91 -9.86
C SER A 701 2.30 -31.22 -10.54
N VAL A 702 3.32 -31.91 -11.06
CA VAL A 702 3.19 -33.22 -11.69
C VAL A 702 4.21 -34.14 -11.05
N ALA A 703 3.76 -35.25 -10.46
CA ALA A 703 4.62 -36.32 -9.97
C ALA A 703 4.40 -37.59 -10.79
N VAL A 704 5.46 -38.37 -10.99
CA VAL A 704 5.42 -39.64 -11.73
C VAL A 704 5.85 -40.75 -10.78
N ASP A 705 5.07 -41.81 -10.68
CA ASP A 705 5.46 -42.98 -9.88
C ASP A 705 6.33 -43.96 -10.67
N ARG A 706 6.85 -44.98 -10.00
CA ARG A 706 7.76 -45.98 -10.61
C ARG A 706 7.11 -46.80 -11.73
N GLU A 707 5.78 -46.87 -11.79
CA GLU A 707 5.03 -47.57 -12.84
C GLU A 707 4.69 -46.62 -14.01
N GLY A 708 5.00 -45.33 -13.88
CA GLY A 708 4.78 -44.31 -14.90
C GLY A 708 3.41 -43.63 -14.84
N PHE A 709 2.59 -43.89 -13.81
CA PHE A 709 1.36 -43.13 -13.61
C PHE A 709 1.69 -41.70 -13.18
N LEU A 710 0.91 -40.75 -13.68
CA LEU A 710 1.11 -39.33 -13.40
C LEU A 710 0.06 -38.84 -12.39
N TYR A 711 0.48 -37.93 -11.52
CA TYR A 711 -0.38 -37.30 -10.52
C TYR A 711 -0.25 -35.80 -10.73
N VAL A 712 -1.35 -35.13 -11.03
CA VAL A 712 -1.39 -33.69 -11.29
C VAL A 712 -2.22 -33.01 -10.22
N SER A 713 -1.62 -32.11 -9.46
CA SER A 713 -2.32 -31.29 -8.49
C SER A 713 -2.84 -30.01 -9.15
N GLU A 714 -3.96 -29.48 -8.68
CA GLU A 714 -4.50 -28.21 -9.13
C GLU A 714 -5.10 -27.38 -7.98
N TYR A 715 -5.36 -26.10 -8.25
CA TYR A 715 -6.12 -25.22 -7.36
C TYR A 715 -7.08 -24.31 -8.13
N GLY A 716 -7.87 -23.52 -7.40
CA GLY A 716 -8.67 -22.43 -7.96
C GLY A 716 -10.18 -22.63 -7.82
N GLY A 717 -10.61 -23.45 -6.88
CA GLY A 717 -12.01 -23.84 -6.70
C GLY A 717 -12.24 -25.34 -6.93
N ASN A 718 -11.30 -26.01 -7.58
CA ASN A 718 -11.31 -27.45 -7.83
C ASN A 718 -10.07 -28.14 -7.22
N ASP A 719 -9.66 -27.72 -6.01
CA ASP A 719 -8.43 -28.15 -5.35
C ASP A 719 -8.43 -29.69 -5.17
N ARG A 720 -7.58 -30.38 -5.94
CA ARG A 720 -7.51 -31.86 -5.97
C ARG A 720 -6.20 -32.34 -6.58
N ILE A 721 -5.99 -33.66 -6.52
CA ILE A 721 -4.96 -34.38 -7.26
C ILE A 721 -5.66 -35.36 -8.21
N THR A 722 -5.37 -35.27 -9.51
CA THR A 722 -5.89 -36.19 -10.53
C THR A 722 -4.79 -37.16 -10.94
N ARG A 723 -5.09 -38.47 -10.90
CA ARG A 723 -4.21 -39.55 -11.35
C ARG A 723 -4.49 -39.90 -12.81
N PHE A 724 -3.43 -40.12 -13.58
CA PHE A 724 -3.46 -40.46 -15.01
C PHE A 724 -2.65 -41.72 -15.29
N THR A 725 -3.06 -42.47 -16.31
CA THR A 725 -2.25 -43.56 -16.87
C THR A 725 -0.98 -43.01 -17.53
N PRO A 726 0.03 -43.86 -17.82
CA PRO A 726 1.19 -43.48 -18.63
C PRO A 726 0.84 -42.89 -20.01
N ASP A 727 -0.35 -43.21 -20.53
CA ASP A 727 -0.90 -42.73 -21.81
C ASP A 727 -1.77 -41.46 -21.65
N PHE A 728 -1.74 -40.83 -20.46
CA PHE A 728 -2.45 -39.58 -20.13
C PHE A 728 -3.98 -39.69 -20.03
N GLU A 729 -4.51 -40.90 -19.84
CA GLU A 729 -5.93 -41.09 -19.58
C GLU A 729 -6.25 -40.85 -18.10
N PRO A 730 -7.22 -39.98 -17.75
CA PRO A 730 -7.56 -39.70 -16.38
C PRO A 730 -8.27 -40.88 -15.70
N ILE A 731 -7.85 -41.22 -14.48
CA ILE A 731 -8.34 -42.39 -13.74
C ILE A 731 -9.27 -41.98 -12.59
N ALA A 732 -8.76 -41.15 -11.68
CA ALA A 732 -9.45 -40.77 -10.46
C ALA A 732 -8.89 -39.46 -9.91
N ALA A 733 -9.68 -38.76 -9.09
CA ALA A 733 -9.24 -37.60 -8.35
C ALA A 733 -9.51 -37.76 -6.85
N PHE A 734 -8.63 -37.18 -6.03
CA PHE A 734 -8.73 -37.21 -4.58
C PHE A 734 -8.26 -35.89 -3.96
N GLY A 735 -8.60 -35.68 -2.68
CA GLY A 735 -8.28 -34.45 -1.95
C GLY A 735 -9.21 -33.28 -2.24
N THR A 736 -10.40 -33.55 -2.79
CA THR A 736 -11.45 -32.55 -3.06
C THR A 736 -11.99 -31.92 -1.77
N ALA A 737 -12.70 -30.79 -1.88
CA ALA A 737 -13.27 -30.07 -0.73
C ALA A 737 -14.14 -30.97 0.19
N ASP A 738 -14.83 -31.96 -0.37
CA ASP A 738 -15.70 -32.88 0.37
C ASP A 738 -14.95 -34.07 1.00
N SER A 739 -13.62 -34.15 0.85
CA SER A 739 -12.78 -35.25 1.35
C SER A 739 -12.47 -35.16 2.86
N GLY A 740 -13.16 -34.30 3.62
CA GLY A 740 -12.99 -34.14 5.06
C GLY A 740 -11.53 -33.84 5.44
N PRO A 741 -10.90 -34.60 6.36
CA PRO A 741 -9.49 -34.38 6.74
C PRO A 741 -8.49 -34.47 5.58
N ALA A 742 -8.85 -35.18 4.51
CA ALA A 742 -8.05 -35.35 3.30
C ALA A 742 -8.25 -34.22 2.27
N ALA A 743 -9.19 -33.30 2.50
CA ALA A 743 -9.38 -32.13 1.64
C ALA A 743 -8.10 -31.29 1.57
N LEU A 744 -7.71 -30.93 0.35
CA LEU A 744 -6.54 -30.12 0.07
C LEU A 744 -6.96 -28.67 -0.16
N SER A 745 -6.06 -27.75 0.14
CA SER A 745 -6.21 -26.35 -0.25
C SER A 745 -4.92 -25.86 -0.88
N ARG A 746 -4.99 -25.57 -2.17
CA ARG A 746 -3.86 -25.19 -3.01
C ARG A 746 -2.64 -26.13 -2.84
N PRO A 747 -2.77 -27.43 -3.16
CA PRO A 747 -1.61 -28.33 -3.18
C PRO A 747 -0.56 -27.78 -4.16
N GLN A 748 0.64 -27.44 -3.67
CA GLN A 748 1.66 -26.74 -4.49
C GLN A 748 2.70 -27.69 -5.09
N SER A 749 3.14 -28.69 -4.33
CA SER A 749 4.15 -29.65 -4.78
C SER A 749 3.83 -31.05 -4.28
N MET A 750 4.34 -32.04 -4.99
CA MET A 750 4.14 -33.45 -4.73
C MET A 750 5.40 -34.24 -5.06
N THR A 751 5.74 -35.21 -4.22
CA THR A 751 6.87 -36.11 -4.47
C THR A 751 6.62 -37.49 -3.86
N PHE A 752 7.16 -38.53 -4.49
CA PHE A 752 7.06 -39.90 -4.00
C PHE A 752 8.20 -40.21 -3.03
N ASP A 753 7.88 -40.85 -1.89
CA ASP A 753 8.88 -41.50 -1.05
C ASP A 753 9.26 -42.87 -1.63
N SER A 754 10.40 -43.38 -1.18
CA SER A 754 10.96 -44.69 -1.50
C SER A 754 9.99 -45.86 -1.32
N ASP A 755 9.01 -45.74 -0.43
CA ASP A 755 7.97 -46.73 -0.15
C ASP A 755 6.73 -46.62 -1.06
N GLY A 756 6.72 -45.68 -1.99
CA GLY A 756 5.62 -45.44 -2.92
C GLY A 756 4.51 -44.54 -2.40
N SER A 757 4.62 -43.99 -1.18
CA SER A 757 3.67 -43.00 -0.69
C SER A 757 3.90 -41.62 -1.31
N LEU A 758 2.80 -40.91 -1.62
CA LEU A 758 2.81 -39.58 -2.21
C LEU A 758 2.77 -38.52 -1.10
N TRP A 759 3.81 -37.72 -0.98
CA TRP A 759 3.82 -36.56 -0.08
C TRP A 759 3.41 -35.30 -0.83
N VAL A 760 2.56 -34.49 -0.22
CA VAL A 760 1.92 -33.31 -0.82
C VAL A 760 2.10 -32.12 0.10
N ALA A 761 2.59 -31.00 -0.44
CA ALA A 761 2.59 -29.71 0.24
C ALA A 761 1.22 -29.04 0.13
N ASP A 762 0.41 -29.15 1.19
CA ASP A 762 -0.93 -28.55 1.31
C ASP A 762 -0.79 -27.10 1.80
N ALA A 763 -0.42 -26.21 0.86
CA ALA A 763 0.12 -24.89 1.15
C ALA A 763 -0.85 -24.01 1.96
N CYS A 764 -2.14 -24.03 1.58
CA CYS A 764 -3.17 -23.25 2.27
C CYS A 764 -3.75 -23.93 3.51
N HIS A 765 -3.39 -25.17 3.85
CA HIS A 765 -3.63 -25.70 5.20
C HIS A 765 -2.40 -25.63 6.10
N HIS A 766 -1.25 -25.19 5.58
CA HIS A 766 0.00 -25.08 6.33
C HIS A 766 0.46 -26.42 6.91
N ARG A 767 0.33 -27.48 6.12
CA ARG A 767 0.68 -28.85 6.49
C ARG A 767 1.24 -29.61 5.29
N LEU A 768 1.85 -30.75 5.56
CA LEU A 768 2.13 -31.78 4.57
C LEU A 768 1.12 -32.91 4.74
N CYS A 769 0.69 -33.50 3.62
CA CYS A 769 -0.20 -34.65 3.60
C CYS A 769 0.52 -35.82 2.93
N ARG A 770 0.41 -37.02 3.52
CA ARG A 770 0.95 -38.25 2.94
C ARG A 770 -0.21 -39.13 2.49
N PHE A 771 -0.19 -39.55 1.23
CA PHE A 771 -1.24 -40.35 0.59
C PHE A 771 -0.68 -41.70 0.10
N SER A 772 -1.56 -42.69 -0.02
CA SER A 772 -1.29 -43.86 -0.87
C SER A 772 -1.42 -43.48 -2.35
N ARG A 773 -0.97 -44.38 -3.25
CA ARG A 773 -1.09 -44.22 -4.71
C ARG A 773 -2.55 -44.17 -5.20
N GLU A 774 -3.47 -44.67 -4.39
CA GLU A 774 -4.92 -44.68 -4.62
C GLU A 774 -5.61 -43.45 -4.02
N GLY A 775 -4.87 -42.54 -3.38
CA GLY A 775 -5.42 -41.30 -2.83
C GLY A 775 -5.98 -41.43 -1.41
N ARG A 776 -5.70 -42.52 -0.68
CA ARG A 776 -6.05 -42.64 0.74
C ARG A 776 -5.08 -41.82 1.59
N LEU A 777 -5.59 -40.91 2.42
CA LEU A 777 -4.76 -40.17 3.38
C LEU A 777 -4.18 -41.13 4.43
N LEU A 778 -2.86 -41.16 4.54
CA LEU A 778 -2.08 -41.96 5.49
C LEU A 778 -1.72 -41.16 6.75
N GLY A 779 -1.52 -39.85 6.62
CA GLY A 779 -1.21 -38.97 7.74
C GLY A 779 -0.93 -37.54 7.31
N THR A 780 -0.80 -36.65 8.30
CA THR A 780 -0.47 -35.24 8.09
C THR A 780 0.62 -34.78 9.05
N LEU A 781 1.45 -33.83 8.61
CA LEU A 781 2.57 -33.29 9.37
C LEU A 781 2.52 -31.76 9.34
N GLY A 782 2.80 -31.15 10.49
CA GLY A 782 2.90 -29.70 10.62
C GLY A 782 1.58 -29.00 10.92
N THR A 783 1.69 -27.80 11.46
CA THR A 783 0.57 -26.91 11.78
C THR A 783 0.95 -25.47 11.48
N ALA A 784 -0.03 -24.59 11.31
CA ALA A 784 0.20 -23.18 11.01
C ALA A 784 1.05 -22.47 12.09
N GLY A 785 2.17 -21.86 11.70
CA GLY A 785 3.00 -21.05 12.61
C GLY A 785 4.44 -20.81 12.14
N ARG A 786 5.30 -20.32 13.03
CA ARG A 786 6.74 -20.06 12.75
C ARG A 786 7.70 -20.83 13.65
N GLY A 787 7.21 -21.53 14.68
CA GLY A 787 8.06 -22.36 15.53
C GLY A 787 8.66 -23.54 14.76
N PRO A 788 9.65 -24.24 15.34
CA PRO A 788 10.03 -25.58 14.89
C PRO A 788 8.81 -26.51 14.88
N GLY A 789 8.65 -27.29 13.81
CA GLY A 789 7.52 -28.20 13.63
C GLY A 789 6.28 -27.52 13.01
N GLN A 790 6.25 -26.19 12.99
CA GLN A 790 5.18 -25.40 12.38
C GLN A 790 5.58 -24.95 10.98
N LEU A 791 4.58 -24.78 10.11
CA LEU A 791 4.74 -24.41 8.72
C LEU A 791 3.95 -23.14 8.40
N GLN A 792 4.45 -22.34 7.46
CA GLN A 792 3.67 -21.25 6.85
C GLN A 792 3.84 -21.29 5.33
N TYR A 793 2.76 -21.65 4.64
CA TYR A 793 2.71 -21.86 3.19
C TYR A 793 3.86 -22.76 2.69
N PRO A 794 3.87 -24.06 3.02
CA PRO A 794 4.82 -25.00 2.42
C PRO A 794 4.54 -25.05 0.91
N TYR A 795 5.53 -24.69 0.11
CA TYR A 795 5.40 -24.57 -1.34
C TYR A 795 6.03 -25.74 -2.06
N ASP A 796 7.14 -26.24 -1.52
CA ASP A 796 7.85 -27.35 -2.12
C ASP A 796 8.43 -28.28 -1.05
N LEU A 797 8.68 -29.52 -1.44
CA LEU A 797 9.27 -30.53 -0.59
C LEU A 797 10.16 -31.49 -1.38
N ALA A 798 11.26 -31.89 -0.78
CA ALA A 798 12.14 -32.94 -1.28
C ALA A 798 12.39 -33.98 -0.18
N ILE A 799 12.56 -35.24 -0.57
CA ILE A 799 12.82 -36.35 0.36
C ILE A 799 14.25 -36.83 0.14
N ALA A 800 15.08 -36.73 1.17
CA ALA A 800 16.44 -37.24 1.13
C ALA A 800 16.47 -38.77 1.24
N GLY A 801 17.58 -39.39 0.81
CA GLY A 801 17.72 -40.85 0.80
C GLY A 801 17.59 -41.51 2.19
N ASP A 802 17.82 -40.76 3.26
CA ASP A 802 17.62 -41.20 4.65
C ASP A 802 16.16 -41.07 5.13
N GLY A 803 15.26 -40.51 4.30
CA GLY A 803 13.88 -40.22 4.62
C GLY A 803 13.64 -38.84 5.24
N THR A 804 14.67 -38.01 5.36
CA THR A 804 14.51 -36.62 5.83
C THR A 804 13.70 -35.81 4.82
N LEU A 805 12.65 -35.13 5.29
CA LEU A 805 11.86 -34.21 4.47
C LEU A 805 12.50 -32.82 4.54
N LEU A 806 12.80 -32.23 3.40
CA LEU A 806 13.20 -30.84 3.23
C LEU A 806 12.00 -30.05 2.74
N VAL A 807 11.52 -29.09 3.53
CA VAL A 807 10.32 -28.33 3.23
C VAL A 807 10.69 -26.88 2.96
N CYS A 808 10.33 -26.39 1.79
CA CYS A 808 10.46 -24.99 1.39
C CYS A 808 9.24 -24.19 1.85
N GLU A 809 9.44 -23.24 2.77
CA GLU A 809 8.37 -22.43 3.33
C GLU A 809 8.37 -21.02 2.72
N TYR A 810 7.43 -20.77 1.81
CA TYR A 810 7.22 -19.45 1.20
C TYR A 810 6.90 -18.40 2.27
N GLY A 811 6.03 -18.74 3.23
CA GLY A 811 5.54 -17.79 4.23
C GLY A 811 6.56 -17.45 5.33
N ASN A 812 7.49 -18.36 5.62
CA ASN A 812 8.50 -18.19 6.65
C ASN A 812 9.89 -17.83 6.12
N ASN A 813 10.10 -17.82 4.81
CA ASN A 813 11.39 -17.54 4.17
C ASN A 813 12.52 -18.46 4.70
N ARG A 814 12.23 -19.76 4.81
CA ARG A 814 13.17 -20.76 5.33
C ARG A 814 12.97 -22.11 4.67
N ILE A 815 13.99 -22.95 4.78
CA ILE A 815 13.90 -24.39 4.58
C ILE A 815 13.86 -25.05 5.96
N GLN A 816 12.95 -26.00 6.15
CA GLN A 816 12.87 -26.76 7.39
C GLN A 816 13.02 -28.26 7.13
N ARG A 817 13.85 -28.91 7.94
CA ARG A 817 14.07 -30.35 7.89
C ARG A 817 13.16 -31.06 8.87
N PHE A 818 12.56 -32.16 8.45
CA PHE A 818 11.75 -33.02 9.32
C PHE A 818 12.18 -34.47 9.21
N ASP A 819 12.06 -35.20 10.31
CA ASP A 819 12.00 -36.65 10.26
C ASP A 819 10.64 -37.12 9.72
N ARG A 820 10.50 -38.43 9.48
CA ARG A 820 9.23 -39.01 9.00
C ARG A 820 8.10 -38.94 10.02
N GLN A 821 8.40 -38.69 11.29
CA GLN A 821 7.45 -38.57 12.39
C GLN A 821 6.91 -37.14 12.56
N GLY A 822 7.55 -36.15 11.91
CA GLY A 822 7.16 -34.76 11.97
C GLY A 822 7.89 -33.90 13.00
N HIS A 823 8.97 -34.41 13.59
CA HIS A 823 9.84 -33.57 14.41
C HIS A 823 10.75 -32.74 13.53
N SER A 824 10.86 -31.45 13.87
CA SER A 824 11.80 -30.56 13.22
C SER A 824 13.23 -30.92 13.59
N LEU A 825 14.05 -31.20 12.57
CA LEU A 825 15.49 -31.48 12.71
C LEU A 825 16.34 -30.21 12.57
N GLY A 826 15.71 -29.07 12.29
CA GLY A 826 16.36 -27.78 12.16
C GLY A 826 15.83 -26.97 10.97
N THR A 827 16.20 -25.69 10.96
CA THR A 827 15.83 -24.74 9.91
C THR A 827 17.07 -24.08 9.32
N TRP A 828 17.03 -23.80 8.02
CA TRP A 828 18.04 -23.02 7.33
C TRP A 828 17.39 -21.86 6.58
N GLY A 829 18.07 -20.71 6.56
CA GLY A 829 17.55 -19.49 5.96
C GLY A 829 16.70 -18.68 6.94
N THR A 830 16.90 -17.37 6.88
CA THR A 830 16.03 -16.37 7.49
C THR A 830 15.55 -15.43 6.41
N ALA A 831 14.48 -14.69 6.68
CA ALA A 831 14.04 -13.63 5.79
C ALA A 831 15.18 -12.60 5.56
N GLY A 832 15.61 -12.41 4.30
CA GLY A 832 16.68 -11.47 3.94
C GLY A 832 17.06 -11.51 2.46
N ARG A 833 17.87 -10.53 2.03
CA ARG A 833 18.44 -10.49 0.65
C ARG A 833 19.92 -10.92 0.58
N ARG A 834 20.57 -11.06 1.74
CA ARG A 834 21.97 -11.50 1.85
C ARG A 834 22.10 -12.99 1.57
N VAL A 835 23.28 -13.45 1.18
CA VAL A 835 23.58 -14.88 1.04
C VAL A 835 23.37 -15.57 2.39
N GLY A 836 22.72 -16.73 2.41
CA GLY A 836 22.29 -17.42 3.63
C GLY A 836 20.91 -16.98 4.16
N SER A 837 20.33 -15.92 3.58
CA SER A 837 18.94 -15.51 3.81
C SER A 837 18.10 -15.72 2.55
N LEU A 838 16.78 -15.77 2.71
CA LEU A 838 15.80 -16.05 1.65
C LEU A 838 14.73 -14.96 1.59
N ALA A 839 14.22 -14.72 0.38
CA ALA A 839 13.05 -13.89 0.13
C ALA A 839 12.06 -14.67 -0.75
N SER A 840 10.89 -14.97 -0.21
CA SER A 840 9.82 -15.74 -0.86
C SER A 840 10.36 -16.97 -1.59
N PRO A 841 11.00 -17.94 -0.90
CA PRO A 841 11.54 -19.11 -1.57
C PRO A 841 10.40 -19.98 -2.12
N TRP A 842 10.60 -20.57 -3.30
CA TRP A 842 9.54 -21.33 -3.99
C TRP A 842 9.84 -22.82 -4.12
N GLY A 843 11.11 -23.23 -4.14
CA GLY A 843 11.50 -24.58 -4.52
C GLY A 843 12.68 -25.10 -3.73
N VAL A 844 12.74 -26.42 -3.56
CA VAL A 844 13.87 -27.14 -3.00
C VAL A 844 14.05 -28.47 -3.74
N ALA A 845 15.27 -28.79 -4.18
CA ALA A 845 15.57 -30.09 -4.76
C ALA A 845 16.92 -30.63 -4.30
N LEU A 846 17.08 -31.93 -4.52
CA LEU A 846 18.23 -32.70 -4.07
C LEU A 846 19.05 -33.18 -5.28
N GLY A 847 20.31 -32.80 -5.30
CA GLY A 847 21.29 -33.38 -6.23
C GLY A 847 21.66 -34.80 -5.84
N ALA A 848 22.04 -35.61 -6.83
CA ALA A 848 22.53 -36.97 -6.61
C ALA A 848 23.82 -37.01 -5.75
N ASP A 849 24.55 -35.90 -5.67
CA ASP A 849 25.74 -35.72 -4.85
C ASP A 849 25.44 -35.24 -3.41
N GLY A 850 24.16 -35.16 -3.04
CA GLY A 850 23.71 -34.70 -1.73
C GLY A 850 23.60 -33.17 -1.59
N ARG A 851 23.86 -32.39 -2.66
CA ARG A 851 23.62 -30.95 -2.64
C ARG A 851 22.13 -30.64 -2.52
N VAL A 852 21.79 -29.60 -1.76
CA VAL A 852 20.43 -29.07 -1.67
C VAL A 852 20.36 -27.76 -2.45
N TYR A 853 19.54 -27.71 -3.49
CA TYR A 853 19.31 -26.51 -4.28
C TYR A 853 18.06 -25.80 -3.75
N VAL A 854 18.21 -24.56 -3.30
CA VAL A 854 17.12 -23.74 -2.77
C VAL A 854 16.82 -22.60 -3.74
N LEU A 855 15.57 -22.54 -4.20
CA LEU A 855 15.08 -21.48 -5.08
C LEU A 855 14.70 -20.24 -4.27
N ASP A 856 15.61 -19.28 -4.20
CA ASP A 856 15.42 -18.02 -3.51
C ASP A 856 14.76 -16.99 -4.46
N ALA A 857 13.48 -17.25 -4.77
CA ALA A 857 12.80 -16.64 -5.91
C ALA A 857 12.71 -15.10 -5.83
N GLY A 858 12.42 -14.56 -4.66
CA GLY A 858 12.34 -13.11 -4.42
C GLY A 858 13.71 -12.41 -4.49
N ASN A 859 14.81 -13.15 -4.39
CA ASN A 859 16.17 -12.64 -4.64
C ASN A 859 16.72 -13.07 -6.01
N HIS A 860 15.91 -13.71 -6.85
CA HIS A 860 16.25 -14.05 -8.24
C HIS A 860 17.48 -14.95 -8.38
N ARG A 861 17.68 -15.89 -7.46
CA ARG A 861 18.87 -16.74 -7.41
C ARG A 861 18.58 -18.15 -6.89
N VAL A 862 19.52 -19.04 -7.11
CA VAL A 862 19.60 -20.37 -6.49
C VAL A 862 20.74 -20.37 -5.48
N GLN A 863 20.47 -20.85 -4.26
CA GLN A 863 21.49 -21.06 -3.24
C GLN A 863 21.67 -22.57 -3.01
N VAL A 864 22.92 -23.03 -3.02
CA VAL A 864 23.24 -24.45 -2.92
C VAL A 864 23.90 -24.74 -1.58
N LEU A 865 23.41 -25.78 -0.90
CA LEU A 865 23.89 -26.25 0.40
C LEU A 865 24.51 -27.63 0.25
N ARG A 866 25.35 -27.98 1.22
CA ARG A 866 25.97 -29.29 1.38
C ARG A 866 25.75 -29.79 2.79
#